data_AF-A0A925DBC2-F1
#
_entry.id   AF-A0A925DBC2-F1
#
_cell.length_a   1.000
_cell.length_b   1.000
_cell.length_c   1.000
_cell.angle_alpha   90.00
_cell.angle_beta   90.00
_cell.angle_gamma   90.00
#
_symmetry.space_group_name_H-M   'P 1'
#
loop_
_entity.id
_entity.type
_entity.pdbx_description
1 polymer ?
#
loop_
_entity_poly.entity_id
_entity_poly.type
_entity_poly.pdbx_seq_one_letter_code
_entity_poly.pdbx_strand_id
1 'polypeptide(L)'
;MGIQHNRTFNYRAPSDGYEVYPNDSLVGGPYRYDPAAAFTGATGRATADLTQTTSTSASVALGGQLRSRIDKAGDIDWIKAPLIAGQSYAIELNADTSDASALANPVFKGVYNSAGKLIAGSGNDDYGIGFDARATFTPTTSGNYYLAASGYGATTGAYVLRLLSTSTAADDAGNNAASAAVLKLATSKIGNIEVARDVDWYRISLAAGQDYTIKVRGLASGGGTLADPDLVGVYDAAGVLIAGTGNDNSGPTLDAQSLFRPLSSGVYYVAVDAANDGTGSYRLSVEATVPSNDLAANSTTTATLAAGAVLASEIGVAGDVDWVRVGLRAGQTYQFDLKSAPSAGGALGDPNIVGVYDAAGLVLPASGDNDGGYGDNAKVTLTAPRDGDYFVAVNGYGGTTGTYKLSMTTAAGDTAAPTLLATDPADNAGAVQPGANLTLTFSEAVRASTGNILLSGGGVTRTIAVTDTSQITFNGSTMTINPNGDLAADTDYSVRFSTGTVRDTAGNAFAGLGSASQFNFHTAGTASSAADSWTIMVYIAGDNNLEDAAITDLNEMETVALPASVNLVALLDRAPGYDTSNGNWTDTRFGAIVHDNSRATIGSKLTSLGELDTGKGATLTNFINAAVAGSPASHYALIVWDHGGGLAGTCWDDSSGGDNLTLAEMRQAVDASVVPKFDLIGFDACLQGIVDQAWDLRDLADVMVASQELEPGDGWEYDKFLPGLAQNPNLSAADLANSIVTTYGQRYAGESSITMSAVRTGALADLRGALDGFTSAAIAAGGDIVAQLLTAAKRSAAIDNNDEGYRDLNDFMHQIAGTVTSAEVKAAAQGVSTALQNAVMSHVGTVAGAGGLSVYLPLVQIDASYVSAAYQFLQSTTWGNLLRFMLNDQRADLLQGDALNNDLRGFAGNDTLSGGAGQDRLTGGVGNDKFVFSAVSDSGVTGVTWDVIADFAAGDKIDLSALDANTALGGDQAFAAPVIGDGFSGAFTTAGTLYFDSVAHVLYGNTNATPEAEFAIQLTGVNTLSALDIIA
;
A
#
# COMPACT_ATOMS: atom_id res chain seq x y z
N MET A 1 -0.11 28.67 -33.04
CA MET A 1 0.14 27.96 -34.33
C MET A 1 0.86 26.67 -33.98
N GLY A 2 0.37 25.50 -34.38
CA GLY A 2 0.92 24.23 -33.92
C GLY A 2 2.28 23.87 -34.55
N ILE A 3 3.16 23.25 -33.76
CA ILE A 3 4.42 22.63 -34.22
C ILE A 3 4.48 21.22 -33.62
N GLN A 4 4.49 20.19 -34.48
CA GLN A 4 4.72 18.81 -34.08
C GLN A 4 6.20 18.57 -33.79
N HIS A 5 6.52 17.95 -32.66
CA HIS A 5 7.88 17.46 -32.38
C HIS A 5 7.98 15.93 -32.51
N ASN A 6 8.49 15.48 -33.65
CA ASN A 6 9.02 14.12 -33.80
C ASN A 6 10.41 14.07 -33.16
N ARG A 7 10.62 13.25 -32.11
CA ARG A 7 11.97 12.95 -31.58
C ARG A 7 12.21 11.43 -31.56
N THR A 8 13.27 11.01 -32.23
CA THR A 8 13.75 9.63 -32.26
C THR A 8 14.91 9.50 -31.28
N PHE A 9 14.76 8.70 -30.22
CA PHE A 9 15.84 8.46 -29.26
C PHE A 9 16.81 7.37 -29.75
N ASN A 10 18.11 7.67 -29.72
CA ASN A 10 19.17 6.68 -29.88
C ASN A 10 19.87 6.48 -28.53
N TYR A 11 19.72 5.29 -27.93
CA TYR A 11 20.40 4.96 -26.68
C TYR A 11 21.91 4.75 -26.90
N ARG A 12 22.73 5.28 -25.98
CA ARG A 12 24.18 5.04 -25.93
C ARG A 12 24.56 4.71 -24.49
N ALA A 13 25.05 3.51 -24.25
CA ALA A 13 25.40 3.04 -22.90
C ALA A 13 26.66 3.73 -22.36
N PRO A 14 26.69 4.10 -21.05
CA PRO A 14 27.93 4.45 -20.34
C PRO A 14 28.67 3.22 -19.82
N SER A 15 29.97 3.37 -19.58
CA SER A 15 30.90 2.33 -19.16
C SER A 15 31.32 2.45 -17.68
N ASP A 16 31.42 1.30 -17.02
CA ASP A 16 32.35 0.88 -15.95
C ASP A 16 32.92 1.91 -14.96
N GLY A 17 32.67 1.68 -13.66
CA GLY A 17 33.43 2.32 -12.58
C GLY A 17 32.91 2.04 -11.16
N TYR A 18 33.31 0.91 -10.56
CA TYR A 18 33.19 0.68 -9.11
C TYR A 18 34.55 0.31 -8.52
N GLU A 19 35.01 1.08 -7.53
CA GLU A 19 36.20 0.77 -6.74
C GLU A 19 35.88 -0.16 -5.56
N VAL A 20 36.93 -0.86 -5.10
CA VAL A 20 36.90 -1.94 -4.10
C VAL A 20 37.22 -1.42 -2.71
N TYR A 21 36.50 -1.88 -1.68
CA TYR A 21 37.11 -2.11 -0.36
C TYR A 21 36.76 -3.51 0.19
N PRO A 22 37.65 -4.13 0.98
CA PRO A 22 37.73 -5.58 1.07
C PRO A 22 37.08 -6.16 2.32
N ASN A 23 36.72 -7.44 2.26
CA ASN A 23 36.68 -8.27 3.46
C ASN A 23 37.39 -9.60 3.19
N ASP A 24 38.57 -9.75 3.79
CA ASP A 24 39.45 -10.91 3.66
C ASP A 24 39.43 -11.68 4.99
N SER A 25 38.69 -12.79 5.06
CA SER A 25 39.05 -13.93 5.91
C SER A 25 38.17 -15.17 5.72
N LEU A 26 38.82 -16.25 5.31
CA LEU A 26 38.51 -17.64 5.66
C LEU A 26 37.27 -18.30 5.03
N VAL A 27 37.43 -18.59 3.73
CA VAL A 27 36.75 -19.67 3.00
C VAL A 27 36.84 -21.00 3.76
N GLY A 28 35.68 -21.62 4.04
CA GLY A 28 35.53 -22.97 4.58
C GLY A 28 34.63 -23.85 3.71
N GLY A 29 34.95 -24.00 2.41
CA GLY A 29 34.15 -24.79 1.47
C GLY A 29 34.22 -26.33 1.72
N PRO A 30 33.22 -27.10 1.26
CA PRO A 30 32.89 -28.44 1.78
C PRO A 30 33.74 -29.58 1.19
N TYR A 31 35.07 -29.44 1.15
CA TYR A 31 35.98 -30.51 0.71
C TYR A 31 36.92 -30.90 1.85
N ARG A 32 36.58 -31.98 2.56
CA ARG A 32 37.37 -32.47 3.70
C ARG A 32 38.79 -32.88 3.29
N TYR A 33 39.76 -32.03 3.62
CA TYR A 33 41.13 -32.45 3.86
C TYR A 33 41.17 -33.22 5.18
N ASP A 34 41.21 -34.55 5.13
CA ASP A 34 41.43 -35.40 6.30
C ASP A 34 42.94 -35.50 6.60
N PRO A 35 43.45 -34.95 7.73
CA PRO A 35 44.86 -35.02 8.08
C PRO A 35 45.29 -36.38 8.65
N ALA A 36 44.36 -37.30 8.92
CA ALA A 36 44.61 -38.57 9.62
C ALA A 36 44.77 -39.79 8.69
N ALA A 37 44.39 -39.68 7.42
CA ALA A 37 44.63 -40.71 6.41
C ALA A 37 46.10 -40.69 5.94
N ALA A 38 46.93 -41.61 6.45
CA ALA A 38 48.32 -41.72 6.03
C ALA A 38 48.44 -42.02 4.51
N PHE A 39 49.00 -41.08 3.74
CA PHE A 39 49.20 -41.17 2.30
C PHE A 39 50.05 -42.40 1.89
N THR A 40 49.41 -43.52 1.54
CA THR A 40 50.07 -44.66 0.87
C THR A 40 49.97 -44.52 -0.65
N GLY A 41 50.56 -43.45 -1.20
CA GLY A 41 50.53 -43.17 -2.64
C GLY A 41 51.27 -41.89 -3.05
N ALA A 42 52.58 -42.00 -3.29
CA ALA A 42 53.43 -41.02 -3.98
C ALA A 42 53.40 -39.55 -3.47
N THR A 43 53.97 -39.28 -2.30
CA THR A 43 54.30 -37.91 -1.83
C THR A 43 55.57 -37.35 -2.50
N GLY A 44 55.59 -37.27 -3.83
CA GLY A 44 56.75 -36.79 -4.60
C GLY A 44 56.34 -36.01 -5.85
N ARG A 45 57.06 -34.92 -6.12
CA ARG A 45 56.93 -34.17 -7.39
C ARG A 45 57.46 -35.03 -8.54
N ALA A 46 56.80 -35.03 -9.69
CA ALA A 46 57.37 -35.59 -10.90
C ALA A 46 58.69 -34.86 -11.25
N THR A 47 59.78 -35.61 -11.42
CA THR A 47 61.12 -35.05 -11.72
C THR A 47 61.48 -35.13 -13.21
N ALA A 48 60.52 -35.53 -14.05
CA ALA A 48 60.64 -35.62 -15.50
C ALA A 48 59.30 -35.22 -16.13
N ASP A 49 59.42 -34.51 -17.25
CA ASP A 49 58.36 -34.06 -18.15
C ASP A 49 57.36 -35.20 -18.51
N LEU A 50 56.06 -34.91 -18.54
CA LEU A 50 55.00 -35.91 -18.65
C LEU A 50 54.41 -35.96 -20.07
N THR A 51 54.68 -37.05 -20.78
CA THR A 51 54.22 -37.23 -22.16
C THR A 51 52.70 -37.14 -22.32
N GLN A 52 52.23 -36.40 -23.33
CA GLN A 52 50.83 -36.34 -23.81
C GLN A 52 50.34 -37.66 -24.46
N THR A 53 50.54 -38.81 -23.81
CA THR A 53 50.18 -40.13 -24.34
C THR A 53 49.74 -41.08 -23.24
N THR A 54 49.10 -42.18 -23.63
CA THR A 54 48.72 -43.27 -22.72
C THR A 54 49.91 -44.05 -22.12
N SER A 55 51.15 -43.75 -22.55
CA SER A 55 52.38 -44.29 -21.96
C SER A 55 52.99 -43.42 -20.86
N THR A 56 52.27 -42.38 -20.41
CA THR A 56 52.69 -41.55 -19.27
C THR A 56 53.04 -42.39 -18.04
N SER A 57 54.10 -41.97 -17.34
CA SER A 57 54.55 -42.60 -16.09
C SER A 57 53.83 -42.08 -14.85
N ALA A 58 53.16 -40.93 -14.95
CA ALA A 58 52.44 -40.33 -13.85
C ALA A 58 51.06 -40.97 -13.63
N SER A 59 50.69 -41.13 -12.36
CA SER A 59 49.33 -41.54 -11.99
C SER A 59 48.87 -40.91 -10.69
N VAL A 60 47.58 -40.59 -10.62
CA VAL A 60 46.89 -40.12 -9.41
C VAL A 60 45.79 -41.12 -9.04
N ALA A 61 45.63 -41.39 -7.75
CA ALA A 61 44.57 -42.23 -7.20
C ALA A 61 43.53 -41.38 -6.46
N LEU A 62 42.39 -41.96 -6.13
CA LEU A 62 41.32 -41.29 -5.38
C LEU A 62 41.82 -40.79 -4.01
N GLY A 63 41.52 -39.53 -3.68
CA GLY A 63 42.05 -38.82 -2.50
C GLY A 63 43.51 -38.38 -2.64
N GLY A 64 44.16 -38.67 -3.77
CA GLY A 64 45.54 -38.33 -4.05
C GLY A 64 45.72 -36.96 -4.71
N GLN A 65 46.95 -36.44 -4.61
CA GLN A 65 47.40 -35.27 -5.34
C GLN A 65 48.75 -35.55 -6.04
N LEU A 66 48.92 -35.05 -7.26
CA LEU A 66 50.17 -35.05 -8.00
C LEU A 66 50.68 -33.61 -8.14
N ARG A 67 52.00 -33.42 -8.12
CA ARG A 67 52.66 -32.13 -8.40
C ARG A 67 53.62 -32.28 -9.58
N SER A 68 53.50 -31.40 -10.57
CA SER A 68 54.32 -31.42 -11.79
C SER A 68 54.65 -29.97 -12.24
N ARG A 69 55.16 -29.82 -13.45
CA ARG A 69 55.36 -28.55 -14.15
C ARG A 69 54.94 -28.71 -15.61
N ILE A 70 54.35 -27.67 -16.17
CA ILE A 70 54.31 -27.46 -17.63
C ILE A 70 55.63 -26.77 -17.99
N ASP A 71 56.55 -27.52 -18.59
CA ASP A 71 57.94 -27.08 -18.79
C ASP A 71 58.14 -26.28 -20.09
N LYS A 72 57.16 -26.29 -21.00
CA LYS A 72 57.19 -25.52 -22.25
C LYS A 72 55.81 -25.00 -22.70
N ALA A 73 55.79 -23.85 -23.38
CA ALA A 73 54.58 -23.33 -24.01
C ALA A 73 53.97 -24.35 -25.00
N GLY A 74 52.68 -24.65 -24.84
CA GLY A 74 51.93 -25.63 -25.66
C GLY A 74 52.09 -27.09 -25.24
N ASP A 75 52.77 -27.35 -24.12
CA ASP A 75 52.93 -28.66 -23.51
C ASP A 75 51.66 -29.10 -22.74
N ILE A 76 51.43 -30.42 -22.69
CA ILE A 76 50.19 -31.03 -22.14
C ILE A 76 50.54 -32.35 -21.43
N ASP A 77 50.68 -32.25 -20.11
CA ASP A 77 50.89 -33.39 -19.20
C ASP A 77 49.66 -34.32 -19.20
N TRP A 78 49.86 -35.62 -19.42
CA TRP A 78 48.83 -36.63 -19.14
C TRP A 78 49.11 -37.36 -17.83
N ILE A 79 48.11 -37.44 -16.95
CA ILE A 79 48.16 -38.13 -15.66
C ILE A 79 47.17 -39.29 -15.68
N LYS A 80 47.65 -40.53 -15.48
CA LYS A 80 46.77 -41.71 -15.48
C LYS A 80 45.94 -41.80 -14.18
N ALA A 81 44.62 -41.92 -14.29
CA ALA A 81 43.71 -42.13 -13.17
C ALA A 81 42.91 -43.43 -13.36
N PRO A 82 42.93 -44.38 -12.41
CA PRO A 82 42.04 -45.53 -12.42
C PRO A 82 40.67 -45.13 -11.85
N LEU A 83 39.64 -45.12 -12.70
CA LEU A 83 38.29 -44.65 -12.34
C LEU A 83 37.26 -45.79 -12.47
N ILE A 84 36.18 -45.73 -11.69
CA ILE A 84 35.14 -46.76 -11.57
C ILE A 84 33.83 -46.24 -12.20
N ALA A 85 33.20 -47.05 -13.05
CA ALA A 85 31.93 -46.72 -13.70
C ALA A 85 30.87 -46.25 -12.70
N GLY A 86 30.25 -45.10 -12.99
CA GLY A 86 29.18 -44.53 -12.17
C GLY A 86 29.63 -43.80 -10.89
N GLN A 87 30.91 -43.85 -10.50
CA GLN A 87 31.42 -43.02 -9.41
C GLN A 87 31.77 -41.61 -9.93
N SER A 88 31.25 -40.58 -9.31
CA SER A 88 31.61 -39.19 -9.61
C SER A 88 32.91 -38.78 -8.93
N TYR A 89 33.75 -38.05 -9.65
CA TYR A 89 35.03 -37.53 -9.18
C TYR A 89 35.12 -36.03 -9.43
N ALA A 90 35.68 -35.30 -8.47
CA ALA A 90 36.13 -33.93 -8.66
C ALA A 90 37.62 -33.92 -9.00
N ILE A 91 37.97 -33.25 -10.10
CA ILE A 91 39.33 -33.04 -10.58
C ILE A 91 39.63 -31.55 -10.38
N GLU A 92 40.66 -31.27 -9.61
CA GLU A 92 41.15 -29.91 -9.33
C GLU A 92 42.55 -29.78 -9.91
N LEU A 93 42.81 -28.71 -10.66
CA LEU A 93 44.09 -28.40 -11.27
C LEU A 93 44.45 -26.95 -10.92
N ASN A 94 45.30 -26.80 -9.92
CA ASN A 94 45.59 -25.51 -9.30
C ASN A 94 47.06 -25.10 -9.47
N ALA A 95 47.34 -23.80 -9.41
CA ALA A 95 48.69 -23.28 -9.35
C ALA A 95 49.43 -23.80 -8.10
N ASP A 96 50.63 -24.36 -8.26
CA ASP A 96 51.43 -24.79 -7.10
C ASP A 96 52.14 -23.59 -6.46
N THR A 97 51.42 -22.88 -5.59
CA THR A 97 51.91 -21.72 -4.84
C THR A 97 53.05 -22.01 -3.86
N SER A 98 53.39 -23.29 -3.62
CA SER A 98 54.60 -23.65 -2.88
C SER A 98 55.88 -23.59 -3.73
N ASP A 99 55.73 -23.37 -5.04
CA ASP A 99 56.82 -23.17 -5.98
C ASP A 99 56.88 -21.70 -6.45
N ALA A 100 58.08 -21.12 -6.48
CA ALA A 100 58.32 -19.75 -6.91
C ALA A 100 58.00 -19.48 -8.40
N SER A 101 57.69 -20.52 -9.17
CA SER A 101 57.20 -20.42 -10.55
C SER A 101 55.94 -21.26 -10.72
N ALA A 102 54.93 -20.98 -9.89
CA ALA A 102 53.58 -21.49 -10.02
C ALA A 102 52.98 -21.18 -11.41
N LEU A 103 52.19 -22.10 -11.95
CA LEU A 103 51.53 -21.94 -13.24
C LEU A 103 50.38 -20.93 -13.10
N ALA A 104 50.55 -19.72 -13.64
CA ALA A 104 49.67 -18.58 -13.38
C ALA A 104 48.23 -18.72 -13.91
N ASN A 105 48.00 -19.62 -14.87
CA ASN A 105 46.66 -20.00 -15.35
C ASN A 105 46.73 -21.48 -15.81
N PRO A 106 46.43 -22.44 -14.91
CA PRO A 106 46.34 -23.85 -15.22
C PRO A 106 45.06 -24.18 -16.01
N VAL A 107 45.19 -24.89 -17.13
CA VAL A 107 44.06 -25.26 -18.00
C VAL A 107 43.90 -26.77 -18.07
N PHE A 108 42.73 -27.27 -17.66
CA PHE A 108 42.40 -28.69 -17.74
C PHE A 108 41.78 -29.02 -19.11
N LYS A 109 42.57 -29.63 -20.00
CA LYS A 109 42.17 -29.98 -21.38
C LYS A 109 41.17 -31.14 -21.46
N GLY A 110 40.94 -31.83 -20.34
CA GLY A 110 39.89 -32.83 -20.18
C GLY A 110 40.38 -34.24 -19.98
N VAL A 111 39.43 -35.17 -20.07
CA VAL A 111 39.62 -36.59 -19.77
C VAL A 111 39.68 -37.40 -21.06
N TYR A 112 40.76 -38.16 -21.22
CA TYR A 112 40.98 -39.08 -22.33
C TYR A 112 40.76 -40.52 -21.87
N ASN A 113 40.12 -41.33 -22.71
CA ASN A 113 39.84 -42.72 -22.40
C ASN A 113 41.07 -43.64 -22.57
N SER A 114 40.93 -44.93 -22.27
CA SER A 114 42.00 -45.92 -22.36
C SER A 114 42.63 -46.09 -23.76
N ALA A 115 41.94 -45.64 -24.82
CA ALA A 115 42.44 -45.62 -26.20
C ALA A 115 43.07 -44.27 -26.61
N GLY A 116 43.21 -43.32 -25.69
CA GLY A 116 43.78 -41.99 -25.94
C GLY A 116 42.84 -41.04 -26.69
N LYS A 117 41.53 -41.31 -26.71
CA LYS A 117 40.53 -40.41 -27.32
C LYS A 117 39.92 -39.48 -26.26
N LEU A 118 39.89 -38.18 -26.55
CA LEU A 118 39.21 -37.18 -25.71
C LEU A 118 37.73 -37.52 -25.57
N ILE A 119 37.22 -37.40 -24.35
CA ILE A 119 35.79 -37.46 -24.05
C ILE A 119 35.24 -36.04 -24.20
N ALA A 120 34.31 -35.86 -25.15
CA ALA A 120 33.76 -34.53 -25.43
C ALA A 120 33.08 -33.93 -24.18
N GLY A 121 33.28 -32.63 -23.95
CA GLY A 121 32.72 -31.92 -22.79
C GLY A 121 33.40 -32.21 -21.44
N SER A 122 34.55 -32.90 -21.41
CA SER A 122 35.25 -33.23 -20.15
C SER A 122 36.40 -32.28 -19.77
N GLY A 123 36.73 -31.30 -20.60
CA GLY A 123 37.71 -30.23 -20.30
C GLY A 123 37.02 -28.97 -19.80
N ASN A 124 37.70 -28.22 -18.94
CA ASN A 124 37.15 -27.03 -18.28
C ASN A 124 38.29 -26.16 -17.73
N ASP A 125 38.27 -24.85 -17.96
CA ASP A 125 39.30 -23.91 -17.49
C ASP A 125 38.87 -23.09 -16.26
N ASP A 126 37.65 -22.55 -16.20
CA ASP A 126 37.36 -21.40 -15.33
C ASP A 126 36.35 -21.65 -14.18
N TYR A 127 36.31 -22.85 -13.58
CA TYR A 127 35.38 -23.21 -12.47
C TYR A 127 36.07 -23.42 -11.09
N GLY A 128 37.32 -22.98 -10.94
CA GLY A 128 37.99 -22.88 -9.63
C GLY A 128 37.92 -21.46 -9.05
N ILE A 129 38.80 -21.17 -8.10
CA ILE A 129 38.94 -19.82 -7.53
C ILE A 129 40.03 -19.08 -8.32
N GLY A 130 39.70 -17.92 -8.90
CA GLY A 130 40.63 -17.20 -9.78
C GLY A 130 40.77 -17.90 -11.14
N PHE A 131 42.00 -18.21 -11.54
CA PHE A 131 42.31 -18.90 -12.80
C PHE A 131 42.62 -20.40 -12.62
N ASP A 132 42.32 -20.99 -11.46
CA ASP A 132 42.49 -22.43 -11.22
C ASP A 132 41.36 -23.23 -11.89
N ALA A 133 41.69 -24.40 -12.47
CA ALA A 133 40.74 -25.21 -13.23
C ALA A 133 40.09 -26.32 -12.39
N ARG A 134 38.78 -26.52 -12.59
CA ARG A 134 38.01 -27.56 -11.89
C ARG A 134 37.03 -28.26 -12.82
N ALA A 135 36.97 -29.60 -12.75
CA ALA A 135 36.06 -30.41 -13.56
C ALA A 135 35.49 -31.58 -12.76
N THR A 136 34.23 -31.92 -13.01
CA THR A 136 33.61 -33.16 -12.51
C THR A 136 33.56 -34.20 -13.61
N PHE A 137 33.89 -35.45 -13.31
CA PHE A 137 33.81 -36.54 -14.28
C PHE A 137 33.26 -37.82 -13.66
N THR A 138 32.28 -38.42 -14.34
CA THR A 138 31.67 -39.72 -14.00
C THR A 138 31.89 -40.65 -15.19
N PRO A 139 32.80 -41.63 -15.11
CA PRO A 139 33.05 -42.55 -16.22
C PRO A 139 31.86 -43.50 -16.41
N THR A 140 31.57 -43.85 -17.66
CA THR A 140 30.56 -44.86 -18.01
C THR A 140 31.11 -46.29 -18.00
N THR A 141 32.43 -46.47 -17.93
CA THR A 141 33.12 -47.77 -17.85
C THR A 141 34.29 -47.71 -16.88
N SER A 142 34.53 -48.76 -16.09
CA SER A 142 35.68 -48.79 -15.18
C SER A 142 36.97 -49.01 -15.97
N GLY A 143 38.02 -48.24 -15.69
CA GLY A 143 39.29 -48.34 -16.41
C GLY A 143 40.30 -47.23 -16.11
N ASN A 144 41.43 -47.28 -16.81
CA ASN A 144 42.40 -46.18 -16.79
C ASN A 144 41.97 -45.07 -17.75
N TYR A 145 41.76 -43.88 -17.21
CA TYR A 145 41.59 -42.63 -17.93
C TYR A 145 42.85 -41.77 -17.79
N TYR A 146 42.99 -40.74 -18.60
CA TYR A 146 44.12 -39.82 -18.57
C TYR A 146 43.61 -38.39 -18.45
N LEU A 147 44.01 -37.73 -17.38
CA LEU A 147 43.66 -36.36 -17.03
C LEU A 147 44.70 -35.44 -17.67
N ALA A 148 44.29 -34.49 -18.51
CA ALA A 148 45.21 -33.65 -19.29
C ALA A 148 45.35 -32.23 -18.70
N ALA A 149 46.53 -31.93 -18.15
CA ALA A 149 46.89 -30.61 -17.60
C ALA A 149 47.76 -29.81 -18.58
N SER A 150 47.62 -28.49 -18.57
CA SER A 150 48.37 -27.57 -19.46
C SER A 150 48.37 -26.14 -18.89
N GLY A 151 49.11 -25.22 -19.52
CA GLY A 151 48.99 -23.78 -19.26
C GLY A 151 48.14 -23.05 -20.31
N TYR A 152 47.49 -21.95 -19.92
CA TYR A 152 46.84 -21.07 -20.91
C TYR A 152 47.87 -20.38 -21.81
N GLY A 153 47.61 -20.37 -23.12
CA GLY A 153 48.46 -19.73 -24.11
C GLY A 153 49.91 -20.24 -24.12
N ALA A 154 50.84 -19.37 -23.71
CA ALA A 154 52.27 -19.67 -23.63
C ALA A 154 52.80 -19.78 -22.18
N THR A 155 51.91 -19.86 -21.19
CA THR A 155 52.31 -19.97 -19.78
C THR A 155 52.98 -21.31 -19.48
N THR A 156 53.93 -21.28 -18.55
CA THR A 156 54.69 -22.43 -18.03
C THR A 156 54.83 -22.25 -16.53
N GLY A 157 55.00 -23.35 -15.79
CA GLY A 157 55.03 -23.30 -14.33
C GLY A 157 54.50 -24.55 -13.64
N ALA A 158 54.54 -24.51 -12.31
CA ALA A 158 54.19 -25.61 -11.42
C ALA A 158 52.69 -25.68 -11.11
N TYR A 159 52.14 -26.90 -11.11
CA TYR A 159 50.74 -27.14 -10.77
C TYR A 159 50.56 -28.31 -9.81
N VAL A 160 49.43 -28.33 -9.11
CA VAL A 160 48.94 -29.45 -8.30
C VAL A 160 47.65 -29.96 -8.93
N LEU A 161 47.61 -31.25 -9.29
CA LEU A 161 46.38 -31.91 -9.71
C LEU A 161 45.88 -32.82 -8.58
N ARG A 162 44.61 -32.69 -8.19
CA ARG A 162 43.95 -33.55 -7.20
C ARG A 162 42.82 -34.34 -7.83
N LEU A 163 42.63 -35.56 -7.35
CA LEU A 163 41.48 -36.40 -7.70
C LEU A 163 40.72 -36.74 -6.43
N LEU A 164 39.65 -36.01 -6.17
CA LEU A 164 38.84 -36.16 -4.96
C LEU A 164 37.61 -37.02 -5.25
N SER A 165 37.20 -37.81 -4.26
CA SER A 165 35.88 -38.42 -4.28
C SER A 165 34.87 -37.35 -3.91
N THR A 166 33.79 -37.21 -4.68
CA THR A 166 32.57 -36.60 -4.16
C THR A 166 31.85 -37.65 -3.32
N SER A 167 32.51 -38.12 -2.25
CA SER A 167 31.87 -38.96 -1.23
C SER A 167 31.13 -38.02 -0.28
N THR A 168 29.81 -38.15 -0.28
CA THR A 168 28.94 -37.60 0.75
C THR A 168 29.50 -37.92 2.14
N ALA A 169 29.29 -37.01 3.09
CA ALA A 169 29.30 -37.42 4.49
C ALA A 169 28.22 -38.51 4.70
N ALA A 170 28.32 -39.24 5.81
CA ALA A 170 27.24 -40.13 6.19
C ALA A 170 26.20 -39.28 6.93
N ASP A 171 25.32 -38.68 6.13
CA ASP A 171 24.03 -38.08 6.47
C ASP A 171 23.57 -38.42 7.91
N ASP A 172 23.55 -37.39 8.77
CA ASP A 172 23.29 -37.54 10.20
C ASP A 172 21.79 -37.56 10.58
N ALA A 173 20.91 -37.13 9.65
CA ALA A 173 19.46 -37.07 9.82
C ALA A 173 18.68 -37.08 8.49
N GLY A 174 18.62 -38.22 7.80
CA GLY A 174 18.34 -38.23 6.36
C GLY A 174 17.05 -37.63 5.82
N ASN A 175 17.15 -37.19 4.56
CA ASN A 175 16.48 -36.02 4.00
C ASN A 175 15.01 -36.17 3.60
N ASN A 176 14.25 -37.00 4.33
CA ASN A 176 12.82 -37.23 4.15
C ASN A 176 12.27 -38.08 5.30
N ALA A 177 10.94 -38.15 5.39
CA ALA A 177 10.20 -38.94 6.37
C ALA A 177 10.66 -40.41 6.53
N ALA A 178 11.13 -41.08 5.46
CA ALA A 178 11.53 -42.48 5.51
C ALA A 178 12.93 -42.70 6.14
N SER A 179 13.81 -41.71 6.09
CA SER A 179 15.16 -41.73 6.69
C SER A 179 15.30 -40.92 7.98
N ALA A 180 14.30 -40.10 8.31
CA ALA A 180 14.32 -39.13 9.41
C ALA A 180 14.81 -39.68 10.78
N ALA A 181 15.69 -38.93 11.45
CA ALA A 181 16.19 -39.23 12.79
C ALA A 181 15.12 -39.07 13.89
N VAL A 182 15.28 -39.69 15.07
CA VAL A 182 14.33 -39.51 16.19
C VAL A 182 14.64 -38.27 16.99
N LEU A 183 13.65 -37.38 17.15
CA LEU A 183 13.65 -36.33 18.16
C LEU A 183 12.68 -36.68 19.30
N LYS A 184 13.03 -36.27 20.52
CA LYS A 184 12.17 -36.40 21.71
C LYS A 184 11.75 -35.03 22.21
N LEU A 185 10.46 -34.89 22.53
CA LEU A 185 9.88 -33.68 23.10
C LEU A 185 10.64 -33.21 24.35
N ALA A 186 10.81 -31.90 24.50
CA ALA A 186 11.56 -31.23 25.58
C ALA A 186 13.03 -31.69 25.70
N THR A 187 13.65 -32.11 24.58
CA THR A 187 15.10 -32.35 24.50
C THR A 187 15.68 -31.64 23.27
N SER A 188 16.96 -31.24 23.34
CA SER A 188 17.67 -30.67 22.19
C SER A 188 18.56 -31.70 21.49
N LYS A 189 18.55 -31.72 20.17
CA LYS A 189 19.42 -32.52 19.29
C LYS A 189 20.40 -31.59 18.57
N ILE A 190 21.58 -32.11 18.24
CA ILE A 190 22.57 -31.47 17.37
C ILE A 190 22.60 -32.26 16.06
N GLY A 191 22.54 -31.57 14.92
CA GLY A 191 22.67 -32.11 13.57
C GLY A 191 23.65 -31.28 12.73
N ASN A 192 23.88 -31.67 11.47
CA ASN A 192 24.82 -31.03 10.56
C ASN A 192 24.30 -31.03 9.13
N ILE A 193 24.23 -29.85 8.50
CA ILE A 193 24.05 -29.72 7.05
C ILE A 193 25.42 -29.93 6.39
N GLU A 194 25.60 -31.05 5.70
CA GLU A 194 26.93 -31.57 5.32
C GLU A 194 27.29 -31.29 3.86
N VAL A 195 26.29 -31.08 3.01
CA VAL A 195 26.40 -30.52 1.66
C VAL A 195 25.41 -29.38 1.47
N ALA A 196 25.65 -28.50 0.50
CA ALA A 196 24.64 -27.52 0.10
C ALA A 196 23.35 -28.24 -0.31
N ARG A 197 22.19 -27.79 0.22
CA ARG A 197 20.86 -28.40 0.03
C ARG A 197 20.71 -29.80 0.63
N ASP A 198 21.53 -30.14 1.62
CA ASP A 198 21.10 -31.10 2.64
C ASP A 198 19.90 -30.54 3.40
N VAL A 199 18.98 -31.42 3.78
CA VAL A 199 17.81 -31.05 4.58
C VAL A 199 17.60 -32.15 5.60
N ASP A 200 17.92 -31.89 6.86
CA ASP A 200 17.88 -32.86 7.95
C ASP A 200 16.44 -33.06 8.46
N TRP A 201 15.89 -34.28 8.40
CA TRP A 201 14.54 -34.57 8.89
C TRP A 201 14.53 -35.28 10.24
N TYR A 202 13.64 -34.81 11.13
CA TYR A 202 13.47 -35.32 12.48
C TYR A 202 12.04 -35.74 12.77
N ARG A 203 11.80 -37.04 12.98
CA ARG A 203 10.50 -37.56 13.40
C ARG A 203 10.27 -37.36 14.90
N ILE A 204 9.12 -36.81 15.25
CA ILE A 204 8.66 -36.54 16.61
C ILE A 204 7.17 -36.92 16.76
N SER A 205 6.74 -37.35 17.94
CA SER A 205 5.33 -37.61 18.22
C SER A 205 4.71 -36.44 18.97
N LEU A 206 3.62 -35.89 18.42
CA LEU A 206 2.92 -34.72 18.94
C LEU A 206 1.42 -35.03 19.13
N ALA A 207 0.80 -34.42 20.13
CA ALA A 207 -0.62 -34.58 20.46
C ALA A 207 -1.49 -33.53 19.77
N ALA A 208 -2.70 -33.95 19.33
CA ALA A 208 -3.70 -33.08 18.72
C ALA A 208 -4.08 -31.92 19.65
N GLY A 209 -4.28 -30.73 19.09
CA GLY A 209 -4.82 -29.57 19.80
C GLY A 209 -3.91 -28.99 20.89
N GLN A 210 -2.68 -29.48 21.01
CA GLN A 210 -1.65 -29.01 21.92
C GLN A 210 -0.64 -28.16 21.12
N ASP A 211 -0.38 -26.91 21.52
CA ASP A 211 0.61 -26.09 20.80
C ASP A 211 2.03 -26.55 21.17
N TYR A 212 2.97 -26.33 20.25
CA TYR A 212 4.39 -26.59 20.43
C TYR A 212 5.22 -25.43 19.87
N THR A 213 6.36 -25.14 20.50
CA THR A 213 7.38 -24.23 19.95
C THR A 213 8.59 -25.03 19.47
N ILE A 214 9.02 -24.76 18.25
CA ILE A 214 10.15 -25.38 17.55
C ILE A 214 11.24 -24.32 17.41
N LYS A 215 12.50 -24.67 17.72
CA LYS A 215 13.64 -23.73 17.71
C LYS A 215 14.87 -24.40 17.08
N VAL A 216 15.48 -23.75 16.10
CA VAL A 216 16.74 -24.14 15.46
C VAL A 216 17.78 -23.06 15.74
N ARG A 217 19.02 -23.44 16.10
CA ARG A 217 20.04 -22.48 16.58
C ARG A 217 21.44 -22.69 16.01
N GLY A 218 22.04 -21.61 15.53
CA GLY A 218 23.30 -21.58 14.78
C GLY A 218 24.51 -21.14 15.60
N LEU A 219 25.58 -20.69 14.91
CA LEU A 219 26.82 -20.25 15.55
C LEU A 219 26.64 -18.96 16.37
N ALA A 220 25.87 -18.01 15.86
CA ALA A 220 25.66 -16.69 16.48
C ALA A 220 25.06 -16.79 17.90
N SER A 221 24.17 -17.76 18.12
CA SER A 221 23.53 -18.05 19.41
C SER A 221 24.25 -19.12 20.24
N GLY A 222 25.39 -19.65 19.77
CA GLY A 222 26.14 -20.74 20.41
C GLY A 222 25.47 -22.12 20.29
N GLY A 223 24.53 -22.29 19.37
CA GLY A 223 23.84 -23.55 19.06
C GLY A 223 24.70 -24.55 18.28
N GLY A 224 25.54 -24.08 17.36
CA GLY A 224 26.39 -24.90 16.49
C GLY A 224 27.47 -24.12 15.74
N THR A 225 27.68 -24.43 14.46
CA THR A 225 28.66 -23.80 13.54
C THR A 225 28.05 -23.34 12.21
N LEU A 226 26.80 -23.73 11.91
CA LEU A 226 26.01 -23.17 10.82
C LEU A 226 25.70 -21.71 11.14
N ALA A 227 26.01 -20.80 10.23
CA ALA A 227 25.87 -19.36 10.47
C ALA A 227 24.40 -18.90 10.47
N ASP A 228 23.58 -19.55 9.65
CA ASP A 228 22.23 -19.14 9.26
C ASP A 228 21.36 -20.41 9.07
N PRO A 229 20.89 -21.04 10.17
CA PRO A 229 20.04 -22.23 10.16
C PRO A 229 18.58 -21.92 9.79
N ASP A 230 18.08 -22.55 8.74
CA ASP A 230 16.70 -22.42 8.28
C ASP A 230 15.85 -23.62 8.72
N LEU A 231 14.59 -23.36 9.09
CA LEU A 231 13.58 -24.37 9.37
C LEU A 231 12.66 -24.46 8.16
N VAL A 232 12.95 -25.37 7.22
CA VAL A 232 12.07 -25.64 6.06
C VAL A 232 10.61 -25.88 6.46
N GLY A 233 10.38 -26.53 7.60
CA GLY A 233 9.09 -26.53 8.28
C GLY A 233 8.74 -27.82 9.01
N VAL A 234 7.46 -27.95 9.33
CA VAL A 234 6.85 -29.13 9.94
C VAL A 234 6.03 -29.87 8.91
N TYR A 235 6.25 -31.18 8.84
CA TYR A 235 5.62 -32.08 7.91
C TYR A 235 4.75 -33.09 8.67
N ASP A 236 3.65 -33.50 8.06
CA ASP A 236 2.71 -34.44 8.66
C ASP A 236 3.21 -35.91 8.63
N ALA A 237 2.37 -36.85 9.02
CA ALA A 237 2.73 -38.28 9.04
C ALA A 237 3.03 -38.86 7.64
N ALA A 238 2.52 -38.25 6.57
CA ALA A 238 2.77 -38.62 5.18
C ALA A 238 4.04 -37.97 4.61
N GLY A 239 4.55 -36.92 5.26
CA GLY A 239 5.71 -36.15 4.81
C GLY A 239 5.33 -34.97 3.90
N VAL A 240 4.09 -34.47 3.99
CA VAL A 240 3.62 -33.27 3.31
C VAL A 240 3.90 -32.05 4.20
N LEU A 241 4.40 -30.95 3.62
CA LEU A 241 4.68 -29.71 4.36
C LEU A 241 3.37 -29.09 4.84
N ILE A 242 3.30 -28.81 6.13
CA ILE A 242 2.18 -28.06 6.71
C ILE A 242 2.48 -26.58 6.46
N ALA A 243 1.67 -25.96 5.59
CA ALA A 243 1.87 -24.58 5.14
C ALA A 243 1.98 -23.61 6.34
N GLY A 244 2.84 -22.59 6.19
CA GLY A 244 3.07 -21.58 7.22
C GLY A 244 3.94 -22.02 8.42
N THR A 245 4.48 -23.25 8.43
CA THR A 245 5.32 -23.73 9.55
C THR A 245 6.83 -23.53 9.35
N GLY A 246 7.28 -23.20 8.13
CA GLY A 246 8.67 -22.89 7.81
C GLY A 246 9.10 -21.49 8.26
N ASN A 247 10.39 -21.30 8.53
CA ASN A 247 10.93 -20.06 9.09
C ASN A 247 12.47 -19.99 9.03
N ASP A 248 13.04 -18.88 8.57
CA ASP A 248 14.49 -18.68 8.48
C ASP A 248 15.06 -17.79 9.60
N ASN A 249 14.34 -16.75 10.06
CA ASN A 249 14.94 -15.67 10.85
C ASN A 249 14.12 -15.11 12.05
N SER A 250 13.03 -15.75 12.49
CA SER A 250 12.19 -15.21 13.58
C SER A 250 12.74 -15.35 15.02
N GLY A 251 13.87 -16.04 15.19
CA GLY A 251 14.58 -16.17 16.46
C GLY A 251 15.57 -15.02 16.71
N PRO A 252 16.36 -15.08 17.80
CA PRO A 252 17.40 -14.08 18.05
C PRO A 252 18.55 -14.22 17.06
N THR A 253 18.89 -13.15 16.33
CA THR A 253 19.91 -13.08 15.27
C THR A 253 19.47 -13.72 13.94
N LEU A 254 20.09 -14.82 13.51
CA LEU A 254 19.75 -15.61 12.33
C LEU A 254 19.31 -17.03 12.76
N ASP A 255 18.60 -17.14 13.88
CA ASP A 255 18.07 -18.42 14.37
C ASP A 255 16.61 -18.58 13.90
N ALA A 256 16.20 -19.76 13.46
CA ALA A 256 14.80 -20.05 13.14
C ALA A 256 13.95 -20.46 14.36
N GLN A 257 12.70 -20.00 14.41
CA GLN A 257 11.69 -20.41 15.41
C GLN A 257 10.30 -20.54 14.76
N SER A 258 9.49 -21.48 15.23
CA SER A 258 8.13 -21.69 14.72
C SER A 258 7.17 -22.17 15.82
N LEU A 259 5.89 -21.84 15.68
CA LEU A 259 4.80 -22.31 16.55
C LEU A 259 3.92 -23.28 15.74
N PHE A 260 3.61 -24.43 16.32
CA PHE A 260 2.89 -25.49 15.63
C PHE A 260 1.84 -26.16 16.52
N ARG A 261 0.58 -26.19 16.06
CA ARG A 261 -0.51 -26.95 16.67
C ARG A 261 -0.90 -28.13 15.78
N PRO A 262 -0.67 -29.39 16.20
CA PRO A 262 -1.10 -30.54 15.43
C PRO A 262 -2.63 -30.63 15.42
N LEU A 263 -3.24 -30.75 14.25
CA LEU A 263 -4.68 -31.02 14.14
C LEU A 263 -5.04 -32.48 14.49
N SER A 264 -4.05 -33.39 14.50
CA SER A 264 -4.21 -34.79 14.89
C SER A 264 -3.08 -35.27 15.80
N SER A 265 -3.30 -36.35 16.56
CA SER A 265 -2.25 -36.93 17.41
C SER A 265 -1.48 -37.94 16.58
N GLY A 266 -0.20 -37.70 16.33
CA GLY A 266 0.54 -38.46 15.32
C GLY A 266 2.04 -38.30 15.37
N VAL A 267 2.70 -38.92 14.40
CA VAL A 267 4.10 -38.64 14.07
C VAL A 267 4.11 -37.47 13.09
N TYR A 268 4.95 -36.49 13.39
CA TYR A 268 5.26 -35.35 12.55
C TYR A 268 6.77 -35.36 12.28
N TYR A 269 7.21 -34.69 11.23
CA TYR A 269 8.62 -34.50 10.94
C TYR A 269 8.96 -33.01 10.98
N VAL A 270 10.14 -32.67 11.48
CA VAL A 270 10.68 -31.30 11.47
C VAL A 270 11.89 -31.33 10.55
N ALA A 271 11.88 -30.54 9.48
CA ALA A 271 12.96 -30.46 8.52
C ALA A 271 13.77 -29.18 8.72
N VAL A 272 15.09 -29.30 8.72
CA VAL A 272 16.05 -28.20 8.97
C VAL A 272 17.08 -28.19 7.86
N ASP A 273 17.41 -27.02 7.33
CA ASP A 273 18.49 -26.86 6.35
C ASP A 273 19.31 -25.58 6.63
N ALA A 274 19.80 -24.93 5.59
CA ALA A 274 20.72 -23.81 5.66
C ALA A 274 20.43 -22.79 4.57
N ALA A 275 20.25 -21.53 4.97
CA ALA A 275 20.14 -20.44 4.02
C ALA A 275 21.40 -20.33 3.13
N ASN A 276 21.19 -19.88 1.89
CA ASN A 276 22.25 -19.55 0.94
C ASN A 276 23.27 -20.69 0.65
N ASP A 277 22.80 -21.94 0.52
CA ASP A 277 23.65 -23.12 0.28
C ASP A 277 24.71 -23.35 1.39
N GLY A 278 24.44 -22.87 2.61
CA GLY A 278 25.31 -22.98 3.78
C GLY A 278 25.53 -24.43 4.26
N THR A 279 26.58 -24.65 5.05
CA THR A 279 26.87 -25.95 5.68
C THR A 279 27.42 -25.75 7.10
N GLY A 280 27.14 -26.69 8.01
CA GLY A 280 27.57 -26.61 9.41
C GLY A 280 26.60 -27.26 10.41
N SER A 281 26.99 -27.24 11.68
CA SER A 281 26.19 -27.81 12.79
C SER A 281 25.15 -26.84 13.33
N TYR A 282 24.02 -27.33 13.81
CA TYR A 282 22.98 -26.53 14.48
C TYR A 282 22.37 -27.31 15.65
N ARG A 283 21.51 -26.65 16.45
CA ARG A 283 20.74 -27.28 17.53
C ARG A 283 19.24 -27.12 17.34
N LEU A 284 18.53 -28.24 17.24
CA LEU A 284 17.06 -28.31 17.15
C LEU A 284 16.44 -28.66 18.52
N SER A 285 15.30 -28.07 18.86
CA SER A 285 14.48 -28.43 20.03
C SER A 285 12.99 -28.18 19.79
N VAL A 286 12.12 -28.99 20.41
CA VAL A 286 10.66 -28.85 20.37
C VAL A 286 10.09 -28.98 21.79
N GLU A 287 9.25 -28.04 22.18
CA GLU A 287 8.70 -27.87 23.53
C GLU A 287 7.17 -27.68 23.46
N ALA A 288 6.40 -28.17 24.44
CA ALA A 288 4.93 -28.02 24.44
C ALA A 288 4.50 -26.72 25.13
N THR A 289 3.55 -26.02 24.51
CA THR A 289 3.08 -24.67 24.88
C THR A 289 1.59 -24.73 25.26
N VAL A 290 1.22 -24.33 26.48
CA VAL A 290 -0.13 -24.57 27.02
C VAL A 290 -1.16 -23.59 26.44
N PRO A 291 -2.23 -24.03 25.73
CA PRO A 291 -3.30 -23.17 25.21
C PRO A 291 -4.49 -23.05 26.17
N SER A 292 -5.29 -21.97 26.08
CA SER A 292 -6.62 -21.92 26.71
C SER A 292 -7.62 -20.90 26.11
N ASN A 293 -8.84 -21.38 25.82
CA ASN A 293 -10.06 -20.61 25.50
C ASN A 293 -10.06 -19.81 24.17
N ASP A 294 -11.14 -19.06 23.89
CA ASP A 294 -12.23 -19.43 22.96
C ASP A 294 -12.90 -18.16 22.37
N LEU A 295 -13.71 -18.20 21.30
CA LEU A 295 -15.17 -18.42 21.29
C LEU A 295 -15.67 -18.96 19.92
N ALA A 296 -16.88 -18.61 19.45
CA ALA A 296 -17.43 -19.03 18.15
C ALA A 296 -17.82 -17.82 17.29
N ALA A 297 -17.52 -17.88 15.99
CA ALA A 297 -17.67 -16.80 15.01
C ALA A 297 -19.12 -16.58 14.48
N ASN A 298 -20.15 -16.91 15.25
CA ASN A 298 -21.55 -16.75 14.82
C ASN A 298 -22.54 -16.75 16.01
N SER A 299 -23.84 -16.66 15.72
CA SER A 299 -24.92 -16.60 16.71
C SER A 299 -25.09 -17.85 17.60
N THR A 300 -24.36 -18.94 17.35
CA THR A 300 -24.26 -20.10 18.25
C THR A 300 -23.29 -19.90 19.42
N THR A 301 -22.57 -18.76 19.46
CA THR A 301 -21.67 -18.41 20.57
C THR A 301 -22.32 -18.54 21.95
N THR A 302 -21.55 -19.04 22.91
CA THR A 302 -21.98 -19.15 24.30
C THR A 302 -21.52 -17.97 25.16
N ALA A 303 -20.66 -17.09 24.64
CA ALA A 303 -20.31 -15.85 25.31
C ALA A 303 -21.50 -14.89 25.35
N THR A 304 -21.75 -14.34 26.53
CA THR A 304 -22.73 -13.28 26.75
C THR A 304 -22.08 -12.14 27.52
N LEU A 305 -22.34 -10.90 27.09
CA LEU A 305 -21.85 -9.69 27.75
C LEU A 305 -23.02 -8.79 28.17
N ALA A 306 -23.08 -8.47 29.46
CA ALA A 306 -24.10 -7.61 30.05
C ALA A 306 -23.61 -6.16 30.19
N ALA A 307 -24.53 -5.20 30.27
CA ALA A 307 -24.18 -3.79 30.43
C ALA A 307 -23.40 -3.55 31.73
N GLY A 308 -22.25 -2.88 31.63
CA GLY A 308 -21.34 -2.62 32.74
C GLY A 308 -20.39 -3.79 33.08
N ALA A 309 -20.42 -4.89 32.33
CA ALA A 309 -19.47 -5.99 32.46
C ALA A 309 -18.31 -5.88 31.47
N VAL A 310 -17.27 -6.68 31.69
CA VAL A 310 -16.10 -6.84 30.81
C VAL A 310 -15.89 -8.33 30.57
N LEU A 311 -15.79 -8.72 29.32
CA LEU A 311 -15.33 -10.02 28.86
C LEU A 311 -13.83 -9.92 28.53
N ALA A 312 -13.07 -10.98 28.78
CA ALA A 312 -11.68 -11.11 28.33
C ALA A 312 -11.54 -12.44 27.59
N SER A 313 -10.92 -12.43 26.42
CA SER A 313 -10.56 -13.63 25.66
C SER A 313 -9.26 -13.42 24.86
N GLU A 314 -8.96 -14.33 23.95
CA GLU A 314 -7.76 -14.36 23.12
C GLU A 314 -8.12 -14.64 21.66
N ILE A 315 -7.68 -13.78 20.75
CA ILE A 315 -7.64 -14.11 19.31
C ILE A 315 -6.42 -15.00 19.13
N GLY A 316 -6.62 -16.31 19.25
CA GLY A 316 -5.54 -17.30 19.34
C GLY A 316 -4.89 -17.66 18.01
N VAL A 317 -5.54 -17.32 16.88
CA VAL A 317 -5.07 -17.59 15.51
C VAL A 317 -5.41 -16.38 14.62
N ALA A 318 -4.56 -16.08 13.65
CA ALA A 318 -4.82 -15.03 12.67
C ALA A 318 -6.09 -15.36 11.87
N GLY A 319 -7.01 -14.40 11.73
CA GLY A 319 -8.31 -14.59 11.10
C GLY A 319 -9.40 -15.19 12.00
N ASP A 320 -9.10 -15.51 13.26
CA ASP A 320 -10.11 -15.88 14.25
C ASP A 320 -11.04 -14.70 14.57
N VAL A 321 -12.33 -14.98 14.77
CA VAL A 321 -13.37 -13.96 15.00
C VAL A 321 -14.29 -14.41 16.12
N ASP A 322 -14.21 -13.75 17.27
CA ASP A 322 -15.06 -14.05 18.41
C ASP A 322 -16.39 -13.30 18.32
N TRP A 323 -17.51 -14.02 18.36
CA TRP A 323 -18.82 -13.39 18.56
C TRP A 323 -19.23 -13.41 20.03
N VAL A 324 -19.76 -12.28 20.49
CA VAL A 324 -20.23 -12.08 21.86
C VAL A 324 -21.67 -11.60 21.83
N ARG A 325 -22.59 -12.37 22.43
CA ARG A 325 -24.02 -12.06 22.47
C ARG A 325 -24.32 -10.97 23.51
N VAL A 326 -25.09 -9.96 23.11
CA VAL A 326 -25.49 -8.81 23.95
C VAL A 326 -26.98 -8.54 23.82
N GLY A 327 -27.64 -8.16 24.93
CA GLY A 327 -29.07 -7.81 24.94
C GLY A 327 -29.27 -6.31 24.92
N LEU A 328 -29.82 -5.75 23.83
CA LEU A 328 -29.99 -4.32 23.63
C LEU A 328 -31.47 -3.90 23.67
N ARG A 329 -31.69 -2.58 23.79
CA ARG A 329 -33.03 -1.95 23.91
C ARG A 329 -33.22 -0.81 22.92
N ALA A 330 -34.40 -0.71 22.34
CA ALA A 330 -34.77 0.31 21.37
C ALA A 330 -34.53 1.73 21.90
N GLY A 331 -33.81 2.56 21.14
CA GLY A 331 -33.53 3.95 21.48
C GLY A 331 -32.49 4.16 22.59
N GLN A 332 -31.93 3.09 23.15
CA GLN A 332 -30.82 3.18 24.10
C GLN A 332 -29.48 3.12 23.34
N THR A 333 -28.58 4.06 23.66
CA THR A 333 -27.20 4.08 23.14
C THR A 333 -26.28 3.20 23.99
N TYR A 334 -25.45 2.42 23.32
CA TYR A 334 -24.44 1.53 23.91
C TYR A 334 -23.08 1.86 23.29
N GLN A 335 -22.04 1.81 24.11
CA GLN A 335 -20.64 1.92 23.69
C GLN A 335 -19.96 0.57 23.96
N PHE A 336 -19.28 0.06 22.94
CA PHE A 336 -18.43 -1.12 23.00
C PHE A 336 -16.99 -0.66 22.92
N ASP A 337 -16.20 -0.88 23.97
CA ASP A 337 -14.76 -0.69 23.94
C ASP A 337 -14.09 -2.06 23.83
N LEU A 338 -13.31 -2.27 22.78
CA LEU A 338 -12.44 -3.43 22.62
C LEU A 338 -10.99 -2.98 22.85
N LYS A 339 -10.28 -3.62 23.78
CA LYS A 339 -8.95 -3.19 24.21
C LYS A 339 -7.95 -4.32 24.28
N SER A 340 -6.72 -4.03 23.86
CA SER A 340 -5.57 -4.91 24.06
C SER A 340 -5.38 -5.19 25.55
N ALA A 341 -5.14 -6.45 25.92
CA ALA A 341 -5.01 -6.88 27.30
C ALA A 341 -3.68 -7.63 27.49
N PRO A 342 -2.77 -7.18 28.39
CA PRO A 342 -1.54 -7.92 28.66
C PRO A 342 -1.79 -9.27 29.34
N SER A 343 -1.21 -10.34 28.80
CA SER A 343 -1.22 -11.70 29.34
C SER A 343 0.15 -12.38 29.17
N ALA A 344 0.23 -13.67 29.48
CA ALA A 344 1.42 -14.49 29.23
C ALA A 344 1.56 -14.96 27.77
N GLY A 345 0.49 -14.89 26.95
CA GLY A 345 0.50 -15.26 25.53
C GLY A 345 0.87 -14.11 24.58
N GLY A 346 0.80 -12.87 25.06
CA GLY A 346 0.91 -11.67 24.24
C GLY A 346 -0.39 -10.87 24.27
N ALA A 347 -0.29 -9.55 24.14
CA ALA A 347 -1.46 -8.68 24.05
C ALA A 347 -1.87 -8.54 22.58
N LEU A 348 -3.18 -8.51 22.28
CA LEU A 348 -3.65 -8.34 20.91
C LEU A 348 -3.09 -7.04 20.32
N GLY A 349 -2.38 -7.13 19.20
CA GLY A 349 -1.63 -6.01 18.62
C GLY A 349 -2.53 -4.84 18.22
N ASP A 350 -3.58 -5.14 17.45
CA ASP A 350 -4.51 -4.16 16.90
C ASP A 350 -5.97 -4.69 17.01
N PRO A 351 -6.64 -4.49 18.17
CA PRO A 351 -8.00 -4.96 18.40
C PRO A 351 -9.09 -4.28 17.55
N ASN A 352 -9.80 -5.04 16.71
CA ASN A 352 -10.83 -4.57 15.78
C ASN A 352 -12.25 -5.09 16.12
N ILE A 353 -13.26 -4.21 16.03
CA ILE A 353 -14.68 -4.58 16.06
C ILE A 353 -15.19 -4.66 14.62
N VAL A 354 -15.40 -5.89 14.13
CA VAL A 354 -15.84 -6.15 12.75
C VAL A 354 -17.26 -5.62 12.49
N GLY A 355 -18.14 -5.69 13.49
CA GLY A 355 -19.52 -5.23 13.36
C GLY A 355 -20.42 -5.62 14.53
N VAL A 356 -21.58 -4.98 14.62
CA VAL A 356 -22.67 -5.41 15.51
C VAL A 356 -23.87 -5.89 14.69
N TYR A 357 -24.20 -7.17 14.84
CA TYR A 357 -25.19 -7.89 14.05
C TYR A 357 -26.48 -8.11 14.84
N ASP A 358 -27.63 -8.05 14.17
CA ASP A 358 -28.91 -8.40 14.78
C ASP A 358 -29.16 -9.92 14.83
N ALA A 359 -30.27 -10.33 15.44
CA ALA A 359 -30.64 -11.74 15.56
C ALA A 359 -30.94 -12.46 14.22
N ALA A 360 -31.01 -11.73 13.09
CA ALA A 360 -31.12 -12.30 11.75
C ALA A 360 -29.75 -12.35 11.02
N GLY A 361 -28.67 -11.89 11.66
CA GLY A 361 -27.32 -11.81 11.08
C GLY A 361 -27.09 -10.56 10.22
N LEU A 362 -27.98 -9.56 10.27
CA LEU A 362 -27.79 -8.32 9.52
C LEU A 362 -26.96 -7.32 10.34
N VAL A 363 -25.90 -6.78 9.75
CA VAL A 363 -25.04 -5.77 10.38
C VAL A 363 -25.77 -4.44 10.55
N LEU A 364 -25.60 -3.77 11.69
CA LEU A 364 -26.06 -2.41 11.89
C LEU A 364 -25.15 -1.42 11.13
N PRO A 365 -25.69 -0.43 10.39
CA PRO A 365 -24.86 0.58 9.72
C PRO A 365 -23.93 1.31 10.70
N ALA A 366 -22.69 1.58 10.27
CA ALA A 366 -21.65 2.25 11.07
C ALA A 366 -21.41 1.59 12.45
N SER A 367 -21.34 0.25 12.49
CA SER A 367 -21.10 -0.52 13.73
C SER A 367 -19.82 -1.36 13.74
N GLY A 368 -18.94 -1.16 12.75
CA GLY A 368 -17.56 -1.68 12.76
C GLY A 368 -16.57 -0.53 12.88
N ASP A 369 -15.42 -0.80 13.49
CA ASP A 369 -14.38 0.18 13.84
C ASP A 369 -13.09 -0.55 14.27
N ASN A 370 -11.92 -0.07 13.85
CA ASN A 370 -10.61 -0.60 14.25
C ASN A 370 -9.79 0.37 15.13
N ASP A 371 -9.96 1.70 15.01
CA ASP A 371 -9.07 2.69 15.64
C ASP A 371 -9.76 3.80 16.45
N GLY A 372 -11.09 3.80 16.59
CA GLY A 372 -11.87 4.84 17.30
C GLY A 372 -11.64 4.99 18.82
N GLY A 373 -10.69 4.27 19.41
CA GLY A 373 -10.31 4.29 20.82
C GLY A 373 -9.09 5.18 21.13
N TYR A 374 -8.13 4.62 21.88
CA TYR A 374 -6.87 5.32 22.24
C TYR A 374 -5.69 4.46 21.77
N GLY A 375 -4.89 4.97 20.84
CA GLY A 375 -4.03 4.12 20.03
C GLY A 375 -4.88 3.12 19.22
N ASP A 376 -4.30 1.97 18.90
CA ASP A 376 -4.84 0.97 17.97
C ASP A 376 -5.99 0.13 18.58
N ASN A 377 -6.88 0.72 19.40
CA ASN A 377 -7.98 0.02 20.07
C ASN A 377 -9.33 0.42 19.47
N ALA A 378 -10.17 -0.51 19.05
CA ALA A 378 -11.53 -0.23 18.56
C ALA A 378 -12.55 0.22 19.62
N LYS A 379 -13.49 1.08 19.21
CA LYS A 379 -14.55 1.67 20.03
C LYS A 379 -15.81 2.10 19.25
N VAL A 380 -16.78 1.18 19.14
CA VAL A 380 -18.07 1.46 18.49
C VAL A 380 -19.08 2.08 19.46
N THR A 381 -19.85 3.10 19.00
CA THR A 381 -21.02 3.64 19.72
C THR A 381 -22.25 3.58 18.83
N LEU A 382 -23.33 2.92 19.27
CA LEU A 382 -24.56 2.76 18.49
C LEU A 382 -25.82 2.87 19.33
N THR A 383 -26.93 3.24 18.69
CA THR A 383 -28.27 3.24 19.29
C THR A 383 -29.10 2.12 18.69
N ALA A 384 -29.54 1.16 19.52
CA ALA A 384 -30.25 -0.01 18.99
C ALA A 384 -31.64 0.41 18.45
N PRO A 385 -32.02 0.00 17.23
CA PRO A 385 -33.30 0.41 16.63
C PRO A 385 -34.51 -0.34 17.19
N ARG A 386 -34.29 -1.49 17.85
CA ARG A 386 -35.32 -2.39 18.40
C ARG A 386 -34.81 -3.05 19.69
N ASP A 387 -35.72 -3.60 20.48
CA ASP A 387 -35.37 -4.50 21.59
C ASP A 387 -34.98 -5.88 21.02
N GLY A 388 -33.90 -6.49 21.50
CA GLY A 388 -33.50 -7.82 21.06
C GLY A 388 -32.10 -8.26 21.46
N ASP A 389 -31.76 -9.48 21.07
CA ASP A 389 -30.38 -9.98 21.06
C ASP A 389 -29.64 -9.43 19.84
N TYR A 390 -28.38 -9.04 20.06
CA TYR A 390 -27.41 -8.63 19.06
C TYR A 390 -26.09 -9.36 19.34
N PHE A 391 -25.16 -9.34 18.38
CA PHE A 391 -23.87 -10.00 18.48
C PHE A 391 -22.76 -9.03 18.07
N VAL A 392 -21.76 -8.85 18.92
CA VAL A 392 -20.55 -8.08 18.62
C VAL A 392 -19.50 -9.06 18.11
N ALA A 393 -18.99 -8.84 16.90
CA ALA A 393 -17.91 -9.63 16.32
C ALA A 393 -16.58 -8.89 16.47
N VAL A 394 -15.54 -9.56 16.97
CA VAL A 394 -14.22 -8.96 17.22
C VAL A 394 -13.10 -9.84 16.71
N ASN A 395 -12.01 -9.23 16.22
CA ASN A 395 -10.79 -9.91 15.81
C ASN A 395 -9.55 -9.02 16.01
N GLY A 396 -8.38 -9.48 15.58
CA GLY A 396 -7.22 -8.61 15.37
C GLY A 396 -7.19 -8.08 13.94
N TYR A 397 -7.06 -6.77 13.76
CA TYR A 397 -6.79 -6.15 12.47
C TYR A 397 -5.46 -6.67 11.91
N GLY A 398 -5.35 -6.76 10.58
CA GLY A 398 -4.16 -7.31 9.90
C GLY A 398 -3.80 -8.76 10.27
N GLY A 399 -4.72 -9.52 10.88
CA GLY A 399 -4.44 -10.86 11.38
C GLY A 399 -3.61 -10.90 12.68
N THR A 400 -3.52 -9.78 13.42
CA THR A 400 -2.86 -9.79 14.73
C THR A 400 -3.55 -10.76 15.70
N THR A 401 -2.75 -11.32 16.62
CA THR A 401 -3.21 -12.31 17.62
C THR A 401 -2.84 -11.87 19.03
N GLY A 402 -3.48 -12.47 20.04
CA GLY A 402 -3.24 -12.19 21.45
C GLY A 402 -4.49 -11.82 22.24
N THR A 403 -4.30 -11.51 23.53
CA THR A 403 -5.42 -11.32 24.46
C THR A 403 -6.05 -9.92 24.38
N TYR A 404 -7.37 -9.88 24.49
CA TYR A 404 -8.20 -8.68 24.46
C TYR A 404 -9.21 -8.62 25.60
N LYS A 405 -9.84 -7.44 25.77
CA LYS A 405 -10.99 -7.21 26.63
C LYS A 405 -12.08 -6.45 25.88
N LEU A 406 -13.25 -7.06 25.74
CA LEU A 406 -14.45 -6.40 25.24
C LEU A 406 -15.30 -5.95 26.43
N SER A 407 -15.70 -4.68 26.45
CA SER A 407 -16.60 -4.15 27.47
C SER A 407 -17.79 -3.45 26.82
N MET A 408 -18.99 -3.69 27.35
CA MET A 408 -20.20 -2.98 26.94
C MET A 408 -20.62 -2.05 28.05
N THR A 409 -20.63 -0.76 27.79
CA THR A 409 -21.31 0.22 28.63
C THR A 409 -22.59 0.65 27.94
N THR A 410 -23.70 0.70 28.68
CA THR A 410 -24.73 1.67 28.31
C THR A 410 -24.10 3.05 28.50
N ALA A 411 -24.16 3.91 27.49
CA ALA A 411 -24.26 5.33 27.82
C ALA A 411 -25.47 5.41 28.76
N ALA A 412 -25.30 5.86 30.01
CA ALA A 412 -26.40 5.90 30.95
C ALA A 412 -27.54 6.66 30.25
N GLY A 413 -28.66 5.97 29.98
CA GLY A 413 -29.71 6.49 29.08
C GLY A 413 -30.00 7.91 29.51
N ASP A 414 -29.75 8.86 28.62
CA ASP A 414 -29.36 10.19 29.09
C ASP A 414 -30.46 10.73 30.03
N THR A 415 -30.00 11.16 31.19
CA THR A 415 -30.78 11.76 32.28
C THR A 415 -30.08 13.00 32.81
N ALA A 416 -28.91 13.35 32.28
CA ALA A 416 -28.38 14.68 32.43
C ALA A 416 -29.31 15.62 31.66
N ALA A 417 -29.61 16.77 32.25
CA ALA A 417 -30.13 17.84 31.43
C ALA A 417 -28.95 18.42 30.65
N PRO A 418 -29.06 18.67 29.33
CA PRO A 418 -28.02 19.33 28.56
C PRO A 418 -27.64 20.63 29.26
N THR A 419 -26.38 20.77 29.61
CA THR A 419 -25.83 21.94 30.30
C THR A 419 -25.23 22.90 29.29
N LEU A 420 -25.32 24.21 29.55
CA LEU A 420 -24.68 25.21 28.71
C LEU A 420 -23.18 25.22 29.03
N LEU A 421 -22.34 24.78 28.09
CA LEU A 421 -20.88 24.76 28.25
C LEU A 421 -20.25 26.10 27.89
N ALA A 422 -20.71 26.70 26.79
CA ALA A 422 -20.21 27.96 26.28
C ALA A 422 -21.31 28.75 25.57
N THR A 423 -21.10 30.05 25.49
CA THR A 423 -21.82 30.94 24.57
C THR A 423 -20.81 31.64 23.68
N ASP A 424 -21.18 31.91 22.45
CA ASP A 424 -20.49 32.84 21.57
C ASP A 424 -21.52 33.88 21.08
N PRO A 425 -21.42 35.16 21.45
CA PRO A 425 -20.39 35.74 22.32
C PRO A 425 -20.37 35.15 23.74
N ALA A 426 -19.21 35.18 24.39
CA ALA A 426 -19.07 34.74 25.78
C ALA A 426 -19.94 35.59 26.74
N ASP A 427 -20.39 35.00 27.86
CA ASP A 427 -21.11 35.75 28.90
C ASP A 427 -20.27 36.90 29.45
N ASN A 428 -20.86 38.10 29.50
CA ASN A 428 -20.24 39.40 29.78
C ASN A 428 -19.23 39.90 28.70
N ALA A 429 -19.27 39.37 27.47
CA ALA A 429 -18.44 39.89 26.38
C ALA A 429 -18.74 41.38 26.11
N GLY A 430 -17.69 42.21 25.98
CA GLY A 430 -17.81 43.67 25.95
C GLY A 430 -17.89 44.34 24.58
N ALA A 431 -17.76 43.60 23.48
CA ALA A 431 -17.59 44.16 22.13
C ALA A 431 -18.18 43.26 21.02
N VAL A 432 -19.42 42.82 21.19
CA VAL A 432 -20.10 41.91 20.24
C VAL A 432 -20.62 42.67 19.02
N GLN A 433 -20.30 42.24 17.80
CA GLN A 433 -20.81 42.95 16.62
C GLN A 433 -22.35 42.93 16.58
N PRO A 434 -23.04 44.05 16.25
CA PRO A 434 -24.51 44.10 16.33
C PRO A 434 -25.26 43.11 15.43
N GLY A 435 -24.64 42.66 14.34
CA GLY A 435 -25.15 41.60 13.45
C GLY A 435 -24.58 40.20 13.73
N ALA A 436 -23.90 39.99 14.86
CA ALA A 436 -23.38 38.66 15.22
C ALA A 436 -24.52 37.70 15.58
N ASN A 437 -24.37 36.45 15.14
CA ASN A 437 -25.17 35.34 15.64
C ASN A 437 -24.87 35.10 17.12
N LEU A 438 -25.88 34.65 17.87
CA LEU A 438 -25.73 34.26 19.28
C LEU A 438 -25.81 32.73 19.38
N THR A 439 -24.67 32.11 19.57
CA THR A 439 -24.51 30.65 19.61
C THR A 439 -24.41 30.17 21.05
N LEU A 440 -25.11 29.07 21.35
CA LEU A 440 -25.09 28.39 22.64
C LEU A 440 -24.66 26.94 22.40
N THR A 441 -23.52 26.55 22.99
CA THR A 441 -22.97 25.18 22.90
C THR A 441 -23.27 24.42 24.18
N PHE A 442 -23.92 23.28 24.04
CA PHE A 442 -24.37 22.42 25.13
C PHE A 442 -23.43 21.24 25.35
N SER A 443 -23.61 20.52 26.47
CA SER A 443 -22.86 19.30 26.79
C SER A 443 -23.06 18.14 25.82
N GLU A 444 -24.09 18.21 24.99
CA GLU A 444 -24.52 17.15 24.08
C GLU A 444 -25.50 17.68 23.02
N ALA A 445 -25.89 16.81 22.08
CA ALA A 445 -26.75 17.16 20.96
C ALA A 445 -28.14 17.65 21.40
N VAL A 446 -28.55 18.84 20.93
CA VAL A 446 -29.79 19.51 21.33
C VAL A 446 -30.73 19.80 20.16
N ARG A 447 -32.02 19.96 20.48
CA ARG A 447 -33.12 20.29 19.56
C ARG A 447 -34.12 21.25 20.20
N ALA A 448 -34.89 21.90 19.33
CA ALA A 448 -36.07 22.67 19.72
C ALA A 448 -37.09 21.78 20.45
N SER A 449 -37.76 22.36 21.47
CA SER A 449 -38.97 21.78 22.06
C SER A 449 -40.12 22.79 21.96
N THR A 450 -40.67 23.29 23.06
CA THR A 450 -41.72 24.31 23.04
C THR A 450 -41.39 25.45 24.00
N GLY A 451 -41.48 26.69 23.51
CA GLY A 451 -41.20 27.88 24.32
C GLY A 451 -40.64 29.01 23.47
N ASN A 452 -40.25 30.10 24.13
CA ASN A 452 -39.70 31.28 23.49
C ASN A 452 -38.36 31.67 24.11
N ILE A 453 -37.48 32.18 23.26
CA ILE A 453 -36.26 32.92 23.60
C ILE A 453 -36.62 34.40 23.77
N LEU A 454 -36.20 35.00 24.88
CA LEU A 454 -36.35 36.42 25.19
C LEU A 454 -34.98 37.10 25.08
N LEU A 455 -34.79 37.92 24.05
CA LEU A 455 -33.60 38.74 23.86
C LEU A 455 -33.91 40.17 24.28
N SER A 456 -33.38 40.60 25.43
CA SER A 456 -33.70 41.87 26.09
C SER A 456 -32.49 42.81 26.10
N GLY A 457 -32.60 44.01 25.50
CA GLY A 457 -31.57 45.05 25.52
C GLY A 457 -32.09 46.39 25.03
N GLY A 458 -31.44 47.50 25.40
CA GLY A 458 -31.84 48.86 25.00
C GLY A 458 -33.27 49.28 25.41
N GLY A 459 -33.83 48.64 26.45
CA GLY A 459 -35.23 48.84 26.86
C GLY A 459 -36.28 48.06 26.05
N VAL A 460 -35.87 47.26 25.07
CA VAL A 460 -36.75 46.43 24.22
C VAL A 460 -36.52 44.94 24.52
N THR A 461 -37.57 44.12 24.45
CA THR A 461 -37.46 42.66 24.50
C THR A 461 -38.05 42.04 23.23
N ARG A 462 -37.23 41.35 22.46
CA ARG A 462 -37.65 40.51 21.34
C ARG A 462 -38.04 39.14 21.88
N THR A 463 -39.12 38.56 21.36
CA THR A 463 -39.59 37.21 21.71
C THR A 463 -39.55 36.37 20.45
N ILE A 464 -38.71 35.33 20.42
CA ILE A 464 -38.49 34.45 19.28
C ILE A 464 -38.94 33.04 19.69
N ALA A 465 -39.77 32.36 18.90
CA ALA A 465 -40.14 30.99 19.21
C ALA A 465 -38.94 30.06 18.99
N VAL A 466 -38.69 29.10 19.88
CA VAL A 466 -37.55 28.16 19.72
C VAL A 466 -37.67 27.27 18.47
N THR A 467 -38.87 27.19 17.90
CA THR A 467 -39.19 26.48 16.65
C THR A 467 -39.21 27.39 15.42
N ASP A 468 -38.84 28.66 15.54
CA ASP A 468 -38.76 29.58 14.40
C ASP A 468 -37.46 29.33 13.61
N THR A 469 -37.53 28.42 12.64
CA THR A 469 -36.39 28.02 11.79
C THR A 469 -35.87 29.14 10.88
N SER A 470 -36.50 30.33 10.86
CA SER A 470 -35.93 31.50 10.18
C SER A 470 -34.91 32.25 11.04
N GLN A 471 -34.92 32.04 12.36
CA GLN A 471 -34.05 32.72 13.33
C GLN A 471 -33.28 31.76 14.24
N ILE A 472 -33.68 30.49 14.32
CA ILE A 472 -33.09 29.49 15.21
C ILE A 472 -32.68 28.26 14.39
N THR A 473 -31.41 27.86 14.49
CA THR A 473 -30.92 26.58 13.96
C THR A 473 -30.30 25.73 15.07
N PHE A 474 -30.35 24.41 14.88
CA PHE A 474 -29.72 23.43 15.76
C PHE A 474 -28.82 22.53 14.91
N ASN A 475 -27.55 22.41 15.27
CA ASN A 475 -26.61 21.50 14.63
C ASN A 475 -25.77 20.81 15.71
N GLY A 476 -25.91 19.50 15.86
CA GLY A 476 -25.30 18.74 16.95
C GLY A 476 -25.63 19.34 18.32
N SER A 477 -24.61 19.66 19.12
CA SER A 477 -24.73 20.28 20.45
C SER A 477 -24.89 21.79 20.44
N THR A 478 -25.07 22.40 19.28
CA THR A 478 -25.02 23.85 19.11
C THR A 478 -26.38 24.40 18.67
N MET A 479 -26.91 25.37 19.40
CA MET A 479 -28.06 26.19 19.01
C MET A 479 -27.57 27.58 18.58
N THR A 480 -27.92 28.01 17.37
CA THR A 480 -27.60 29.36 16.87
C THR A 480 -28.87 30.20 16.79
N ILE A 481 -28.81 31.41 17.35
CA ILE A 481 -29.85 32.43 17.27
C ILE A 481 -29.34 33.52 16.31
N ASN A 482 -30.03 33.69 15.18
CA ASN A 482 -29.85 34.81 14.26
C ASN A 482 -31.12 35.67 14.29
N PRO A 483 -31.18 36.75 15.08
CA PRO A 483 -32.37 37.59 15.18
C PRO A 483 -32.71 38.27 13.85
N ASN A 484 -33.99 38.35 13.51
CA ASN A 484 -34.46 39.07 12.31
C ASN A 484 -34.19 40.58 12.45
N GLY A 485 -33.04 41.00 11.91
CA GLY A 485 -32.48 42.36 11.95
C GLY A 485 -31.52 42.59 13.11
N ASP A 486 -30.44 43.33 12.86
CA ASP A 486 -29.34 43.60 13.79
C ASP A 486 -29.79 44.13 15.16
N LEU A 487 -28.93 43.93 16.15
CA LEU A 487 -29.07 44.51 17.49
C LEU A 487 -28.70 46.01 17.49
N ALA A 488 -29.05 46.72 18.56
CA ALA A 488 -28.53 48.07 18.76
C ALA A 488 -27.04 47.98 19.14
N ALA A 489 -26.20 48.88 18.61
CA ALA A 489 -24.81 49.03 19.03
C ALA A 489 -24.70 49.67 20.42
N ASP A 490 -23.55 49.55 21.08
CA ASP A 490 -23.25 50.16 22.39
C ASP A 490 -24.33 49.86 23.46
N THR A 491 -24.83 48.61 23.47
CA THR A 491 -26.03 48.22 24.21
C THR A 491 -25.85 46.88 24.94
N ASP A 492 -26.19 46.86 26.23
CA ASP A 492 -26.30 45.62 27.02
C ASP A 492 -27.51 44.79 26.58
N TYR A 493 -27.26 43.54 26.24
CA TYR A 493 -28.25 42.52 25.92
C TYR A 493 -28.18 41.33 26.89
N SER A 494 -29.32 40.67 27.08
CA SER A 494 -29.43 39.41 27.82
C SER A 494 -30.37 38.43 27.10
N VAL A 495 -29.99 37.15 27.10
CA VAL A 495 -30.77 36.04 26.52
C VAL A 495 -31.38 35.22 27.64
N ARG A 496 -32.70 35.03 27.63
CA ARG A 496 -33.45 34.28 28.64
C ARG A 496 -34.50 33.36 28.05
N PHE A 497 -34.69 32.19 28.66
CA PHE A 497 -35.77 31.26 28.30
C PHE A 497 -36.03 30.22 29.40
N SER A 498 -37.24 29.67 29.41
CA SER A 498 -37.67 28.70 30.43
C SER A 498 -37.04 27.31 30.29
N THR A 499 -37.05 26.56 31.39
CA THR A 499 -36.71 25.13 31.44
C THR A 499 -37.47 24.33 30.37
N GLY A 500 -36.76 23.47 29.64
CA GLY A 500 -37.34 22.58 28.64
C GLY A 500 -37.77 23.23 27.32
N THR A 501 -37.46 24.52 27.10
CA THR A 501 -37.55 25.16 25.78
C THR A 501 -36.55 24.53 24.79
N VAL A 502 -35.37 24.15 25.29
CA VAL A 502 -34.37 23.32 24.60
C VAL A 502 -34.30 21.96 25.30
N ARG A 503 -34.10 20.89 24.52
CA ARG A 503 -33.93 19.52 24.99
C ARG A 503 -32.82 18.83 24.23
N ASP A 504 -32.20 17.83 24.81
CA ASP A 504 -31.31 16.91 24.09
C ASP A 504 -32.11 15.93 23.20
N THR A 505 -31.38 15.06 22.50
CA THR A 505 -31.93 14.03 21.62
C THR A 505 -32.66 12.89 22.36
N ALA A 506 -32.28 12.57 23.61
CA ALA A 506 -32.95 11.60 24.48
C ALA A 506 -34.24 12.15 25.12
N GLY A 507 -34.34 13.47 25.30
CA GLY A 507 -35.53 14.20 25.73
C GLY A 507 -35.45 14.96 27.05
N ASN A 508 -34.29 15.02 27.73
CA ASN A 508 -34.16 15.79 28.98
C ASN A 508 -34.30 17.29 28.72
N ALA A 509 -34.63 18.03 29.78
CA ALA A 509 -34.95 19.44 29.68
C ALA A 509 -33.77 20.28 30.16
N PHE A 510 -33.14 21.08 29.28
CA PHE A 510 -32.20 22.11 29.75
C PHE A 510 -32.91 22.99 30.79
N ALA A 511 -32.22 23.29 31.89
CA ALA A 511 -32.69 24.15 32.96
C ALA A 511 -33.18 25.53 32.48
N GLY A 512 -32.66 26.02 31.35
CA GLY A 512 -32.99 27.32 30.78
C GLY A 512 -32.18 28.47 31.39
N LEU A 513 -32.37 29.67 30.85
CA LEU A 513 -31.70 30.89 31.28
C LEU A 513 -32.74 31.81 31.95
N GLY A 514 -32.81 31.75 33.27
CA GLY A 514 -33.82 32.46 34.07
C GLY A 514 -33.41 33.88 34.48
N SER A 515 -32.13 34.09 34.77
CA SER A 515 -31.55 35.39 35.12
C SER A 515 -30.96 36.08 33.90
N ALA A 516 -31.03 37.41 33.86
CA ALA A 516 -30.42 38.23 32.81
C ALA A 516 -28.88 38.17 32.83
N SER A 517 -28.27 37.63 33.90
CA SER A 517 -26.83 37.51 34.11
C SER A 517 -26.27 36.10 33.81
N GLN A 518 -27.02 35.25 33.10
CA GLN A 518 -26.55 33.89 32.75
C GLN A 518 -26.09 33.77 31.29
N PHE A 519 -26.61 34.63 30.43
CA PHE A 519 -26.03 34.93 29.12
C PHE A 519 -26.36 36.39 28.82
N ASN A 520 -25.37 37.25 29.02
CA ASN A 520 -25.40 38.66 28.71
C ASN A 520 -24.17 39.07 27.92
N PHE A 521 -24.26 40.17 27.19
CA PHE A 521 -23.15 40.76 26.47
C PHE A 521 -23.45 42.22 26.15
N HIS A 522 -22.40 43.00 25.92
CA HIS A 522 -22.46 44.35 25.41
C HIS A 522 -22.13 44.33 23.92
N THR A 523 -23.01 44.89 23.08
CA THR A 523 -22.70 45.07 21.67
C THR A 523 -21.64 46.13 21.48
N ALA A 524 -20.69 45.89 20.58
CA ALA A 524 -19.62 46.80 20.26
C ALA A 524 -20.16 48.19 19.92
N GLY A 525 -19.62 49.21 20.58
CA GLY A 525 -19.37 50.47 19.90
C GLY A 525 -18.45 50.21 18.68
N THR A 526 -18.54 51.03 17.65
CA THR A 526 -17.89 50.75 16.36
C THR A 526 -16.34 50.86 16.40
N ALA A 527 -15.61 49.79 16.80
CA ALA A 527 -14.31 49.33 16.24
C ALA A 527 -13.55 48.23 17.05
N SER A 528 -13.19 47.13 16.34
CA SER A 528 -12.01 46.20 16.37
C SER A 528 -11.05 45.99 17.57
N SER A 529 -10.51 44.75 17.70
CA SER A 529 -9.35 44.37 18.54
C SER A 529 -8.41 43.34 17.86
N ALA A 530 -7.11 43.36 18.22
CA ALA A 530 -5.97 42.64 17.62
C ALA A 530 -5.89 41.10 17.91
N ALA A 531 -5.23 40.26 17.09
CA ALA A 531 -4.76 40.40 15.70
C ALA A 531 -4.39 39.01 15.14
N ASP A 532 -5.15 38.51 14.17
CA ASP A 532 -4.77 37.32 13.39
C ASP A 532 -3.60 37.68 12.45
N SER A 533 -2.77 36.70 12.12
CA SER A 533 -1.60 36.92 11.26
C SER A 533 -1.46 35.85 10.18
N TRP A 534 -1.03 36.28 9.00
CA TRP A 534 -0.85 35.45 7.81
C TRP A 534 0.63 35.40 7.40
N THR A 535 1.06 34.26 6.88
CA THR A 535 2.25 34.15 6.03
C THR A 535 1.84 33.57 4.69
N ILE A 536 1.98 34.38 3.65
CA ILE A 536 1.76 34.01 2.26
C ILE A 536 3.13 33.62 1.68
N MET A 537 3.26 32.39 1.22
CA MET A 537 4.46 31.83 0.62
C MET A 537 4.23 31.68 -0.89
N VAL A 538 5.13 32.20 -1.72
CA VAL A 538 5.07 32.01 -3.18
C VAL A 538 6.33 31.28 -3.65
N TYR A 539 6.15 30.08 -4.20
CA TYR A 539 7.22 29.24 -4.72
C TYR A 539 7.24 29.38 -6.23
N ILE A 540 8.17 30.19 -6.75
CA ILE A 540 8.25 30.60 -8.14
C ILE A 540 9.39 29.84 -8.82
N ALA A 541 9.07 28.72 -9.46
CA ALA A 541 10.01 27.90 -10.21
C ALA A 541 10.24 28.48 -11.62
N GLY A 542 10.86 29.66 -11.68
CA GLY A 542 11.10 30.41 -12.92
C GLY A 542 12.33 29.99 -13.73
N ASP A 543 12.93 28.83 -13.46
CA ASP A 543 14.01 28.25 -14.29
C ASP A 543 13.44 27.56 -15.54
N ASN A 544 12.74 28.34 -16.36
CA ASN A 544 12.23 27.94 -17.66
C ASN A 544 11.73 29.20 -18.42
N ASN A 545 11.03 28.99 -19.54
CA ASN A 545 10.58 30.05 -20.44
C ASN A 545 9.50 31.01 -19.88
N LEU A 546 9.09 30.91 -18.61
CA LEU A 546 8.19 31.84 -17.92
C LEU A 546 8.93 32.84 -17.01
N GLU A 547 10.27 32.88 -17.03
CA GLU A 547 11.13 33.76 -16.22
C GLU A 547 10.69 35.25 -16.23
N ASP A 548 10.12 35.74 -17.32
CA ASP A 548 9.64 37.13 -17.45
C ASP A 548 8.30 37.38 -16.72
N ALA A 549 7.41 36.39 -16.71
CA ALA A 549 6.19 36.40 -15.90
C ALA A 549 6.53 36.30 -14.40
N ALA A 550 7.43 35.38 -14.03
CA ALA A 550 7.92 35.21 -12.66
C ALA A 550 8.47 36.52 -12.05
N ILE A 551 9.21 37.29 -12.87
CA ILE A 551 9.71 38.62 -12.50
C ILE A 551 8.59 39.64 -12.43
N THR A 552 7.61 39.58 -13.35
CA THR A 552 6.44 40.47 -13.35
C THR A 552 5.63 40.30 -12.06
N ASP A 553 5.31 39.07 -11.66
CA ASP A 553 4.54 38.77 -10.45
C ASP A 553 5.25 39.16 -9.15
N LEU A 554 6.57 38.99 -9.09
CA LEU A 554 7.36 39.49 -7.96
C LEU A 554 7.27 41.02 -7.85
N ASN A 555 7.29 41.74 -8.98
CA ASN A 555 7.09 43.19 -9.01
C ASN A 555 5.63 43.57 -8.66
N GLU A 556 4.64 42.79 -9.09
CA GLU A 556 3.22 43.02 -8.74
C GLU A 556 3.02 42.96 -7.23
N MET A 557 3.55 41.91 -6.59
CA MET A 557 3.58 41.72 -5.15
C MET A 557 4.22 42.90 -4.40
N GLU A 558 5.34 43.43 -4.89
CA GLU A 558 6.01 44.59 -4.30
C GLU A 558 5.16 45.86 -4.31
N THR A 559 4.23 46.03 -5.27
CA THR A 559 3.34 47.21 -5.28
C THR A 559 2.33 47.24 -4.13
N VAL A 560 2.15 46.15 -3.38
CA VAL A 560 1.13 46.05 -2.33
C VAL A 560 1.70 46.39 -0.95
N ALA A 561 1.17 47.45 -0.34
CA ALA A 561 1.50 47.84 1.03
C ALA A 561 0.75 46.96 2.05
N LEU A 562 1.33 45.81 2.41
CA LEU A 562 0.80 44.91 3.44
C LEU A 562 1.06 45.42 4.88
N PRO A 563 0.12 45.19 5.82
CA PRO A 563 0.31 45.50 7.23
C PRO A 563 1.22 44.50 7.92
N ALA A 564 1.81 44.88 9.06
CA ALA A 564 2.80 44.06 9.79
C ALA A 564 2.26 42.73 10.37
N SER A 565 0.98 42.42 10.22
CA SER A 565 0.38 41.12 10.53
C SER A 565 0.30 40.17 9.33
N VAL A 566 0.71 40.60 8.13
CA VAL A 566 0.73 39.78 6.92
C VAL A 566 2.14 39.76 6.36
N ASN A 567 2.80 38.61 6.46
CA ASN A 567 4.08 38.36 5.82
C ASN A 567 3.87 37.87 4.40
N LEU A 568 4.70 38.33 3.47
CA LEU A 568 4.78 37.80 2.10
C LEU A 568 6.22 37.38 1.84
N VAL A 569 6.42 36.13 1.49
CA VAL A 569 7.75 35.49 1.34
C VAL A 569 7.77 34.75 0.02
N ALA A 570 8.83 34.94 -0.78
CA ALA A 570 8.99 34.21 -2.03
C ALA A 570 10.32 33.47 -2.10
N LEU A 571 10.29 32.35 -2.82
CA LEU A 571 11.45 31.79 -3.50
C LEU A 571 11.25 32.07 -5.00
N LEU A 572 12.30 32.56 -5.66
CA LEU A 572 12.35 32.75 -7.10
C LEU A 572 13.61 32.09 -7.63
N ASP A 573 13.42 31.12 -8.52
CA ASP A 573 14.48 30.51 -9.31
C ASP A 573 14.49 31.04 -10.74
N ARG A 574 15.65 31.04 -11.41
CA ARG A 574 15.82 31.71 -12.72
C ARG A 574 16.86 31.04 -13.61
N ALA A 575 16.45 30.80 -14.85
CA ALA A 575 17.31 30.21 -15.88
C ALA A 575 18.33 31.19 -16.47
N PRO A 576 19.39 30.68 -17.15
CA PRO A 576 20.21 31.46 -18.05
C PRO A 576 19.50 31.85 -19.37
N GLY A 577 18.82 32.99 -19.37
CA GLY A 577 18.66 33.80 -20.59
C GLY A 577 17.26 33.89 -21.20
N TYR A 578 16.18 33.74 -20.42
CA TYR A 578 14.84 34.14 -20.86
C TYR A 578 14.58 35.62 -20.53
N ASP A 579 14.98 36.14 -19.36
CA ASP A 579 14.90 37.57 -19.01
C ASP A 579 16.23 38.24 -18.56
N THR A 580 16.32 39.55 -18.79
CA THR A 580 17.41 40.42 -18.30
C THR A 580 16.94 41.74 -17.69
N SER A 581 15.62 42.00 -17.63
CA SER A 581 15.03 43.25 -17.11
C SER A 581 15.51 43.58 -15.70
N ASN A 582 15.65 42.54 -14.86
CA ASN A 582 16.00 42.62 -13.45
C ASN A 582 17.41 42.08 -13.15
N GLY A 583 18.31 42.30 -14.12
CA GLY A 583 19.62 41.66 -14.16
C GLY A 583 19.54 40.22 -14.65
N ASN A 584 20.68 39.64 -14.96
CA ASN A 584 20.84 38.28 -15.50
C ASN A 584 21.54 37.41 -14.44
N TRP A 585 20.85 37.14 -13.34
CA TRP A 585 21.30 36.17 -12.35
C TRP A 585 20.54 34.86 -12.56
N THR A 586 21.22 33.76 -12.22
CA THR A 586 20.88 32.39 -12.60
C THR A 586 21.19 31.52 -11.38
N ASP A 587 20.43 31.77 -10.32
CA ASP A 587 20.61 31.16 -9.00
C ASP A 587 19.32 31.33 -8.19
N THR A 588 18.91 30.30 -7.46
CA THR A 588 17.70 30.35 -6.64
C THR A 588 17.84 31.37 -5.51
N ARG A 589 16.80 32.20 -5.29
CA ARG A 589 16.80 33.23 -4.24
C ARG A 589 15.55 33.24 -3.40
N PHE A 590 15.73 33.48 -2.11
CA PHE A 590 14.67 33.45 -1.11
C PHE A 590 14.64 34.72 -0.25
N GLY A 591 13.46 35.21 0.09
CA GLY A 591 13.32 36.32 1.04
C GLY A 591 11.91 36.86 1.21
N ALA A 592 11.76 37.76 2.18
CA ALA A 592 10.54 38.53 2.36
C ALA A 592 10.39 39.59 1.25
N ILE A 593 9.18 39.75 0.74
CA ILE A 593 8.82 40.78 -0.22
C ILE A 593 8.63 42.11 0.51
N VAL A 594 9.24 43.17 -0.01
CA VAL A 594 9.25 44.50 0.60
C VAL A 594 8.53 45.48 -0.31
N HIS A 595 7.54 46.19 0.23
CA HIS A 595 6.74 47.14 -0.53
C HIS A 595 7.59 48.25 -1.18
N ASP A 596 7.45 48.40 -2.51
CA ASP A 596 7.78 49.63 -3.23
C ASP A 596 6.69 50.01 -4.26
N ASN A 597 6.99 50.87 -5.23
CA ASN A 597 5.99 51.40 -6.19
C ASN A 597 6.39 51.14 -7.66
N SER A 598 7.33 50.22 -7.88
CA SER A 598 7.80 49.79 -9.20
C SER A 598 6.99 48.59 -9.69
N ARG A 599 6.69 48.54 -10.99
CA ARG A 599 6.26 47.31 -11.69
C ARG A 599 7.32 46.83 -12.69
N ALA A 600 8.58 47.17 -12.45
CA ALA A 600 9.65 46.98 -13.43
C ALA A 600 11.02 46.67 -12.81
N THR A 601 11.19 46.82 -11.50
CA THR A 601 12.46 46.62 -10.80
C THR A 601 12.24 46.00 -9.43
N ILE A 602 12.71 44.77 -9.24
CA ILE A 602 12.66 44.04 -7.97
C ILE A 602 13.43 44.83 -6.90
N GLY A 603 12.69 45.40 -5.94
CA GLY A 603 13.22 46.14 -4.79
C GLY A 603 13.65 45.24 -3.63
N SER A 604 13.07 44.04 -3.54
CA SER A 604 13.30 43.07 -2.46
C SER A 604 14.69 42.47 -2.51
N LYS A 605 15.31 42.36 -1.33
CA LYS A 605 16.67 41.82 -1.17
C LYS A 605 16.63 40.32 -0.92
N LEU A 606 16.28 39.57 -1.95
CA LEU A 606 16.31 38.11 -1.90
C LEU A 606 17.75 37.60 -1.72
N THR A 607 17.92 36.56 -0.92
CA THR A 607 19.21 35.95 -0.59
C THR A 607 19.45 34.75 -1.49
N SER A 608 20.61 34.71 -2.15
CA SER A 608 21.08 33.58 -2.94
C SER A 608 21.21 32.31 -2.10
N LEU A 609 20.63 31.21 -2.60
CA LEU A 609 20.80 29.86 -2.06
C LEU A 609 21.77 29.02 -2.92
N GLY A 610 22.21 29.55 -4.08
CA GLY A 610 22.79 28.77 -5.18
C GLY A 610 21.70 28.21 -6.09
N GLU A 611 22.08 27.48 -7.13
CA GLU A 611 21.14 26.73 -7.96
C GLU A 611 20.50 25.61 -7.14
N LEU A 612 19.17 25.49 -7.19
CA LEU A 612 18.39 24.45 -6.55
C LEU A 612 17.36 23.91 -7.54
N ASP A 613 17.38 22.61 -7.73
CA ASP A 613 16.35 21.85 -8.44
C ASP A 613 14.97 22.11 -7.81
N THR A 614 14.16 22.94 -8.47
CA THR A 614 12.82 23.36 -8.02
C THR A 614 11.73 22.34 -8.33
N GLY A 615 11.99 21.41 -9.25
CA GLY A 615 11.16 20.22 -9.50
C GLY A 615 11.20 19.19 -8.37
N LYS A 616 12.20 19.25 -7.48
CA LYS A 616 12.34 18.29 -6.37
C LYS A 616 11.53 18.67 -5.12
N GLY A 617 10.74 17.72 -4.60
CA GLY A 617 9.95 17.89 -3.36
C GLY A 617 10.73 18.35 -2.13
N ALA A 618 12.01 17.97 -1.99
CA ALA A 618 12.86 18.43 -0.90
C ALA A 618 13.13 19.95 -0.94
N THR A 619 13.18 20.56 -2.13
CA THR A 619 13.38 22.01 -2.30
C THR A 619 12.15 22.78 -1.80
N LEU A 620 10.95 22.32 -2.19
CA LEU A 620 9.69 22.86 -1.68
C LEU A 620 9.56 22.71 -0.14
N THR A 621 9.89 21.54 0.41
CA THR A 621 9.88 21.31 1.88
C THR A 621 10.81 22.30 2.59
N ASN A 622 12.02 22.50 2.07
CA ASN A 622 12.99 23.44 2.63
C ASN A 622 12.53 24.90 2.54
N PHE A 623 11.88 25.29 1.44
CA PHE A 623 11.27 26.60 1.27
C PHE A 623 10.19 26.88 2.32
N ILE A 624 9.21 25.98 2.47
CA ILE A 624 8.13 26.10 3.45
C ILE A 624 8.72 26.26 4.85
N ASN A 625 9.66 25.38 5.22
CA ASN A 625 10.28 25.38 6.54
C ASN A 625 11.08 26.67 6.81
N ALA A 626 11.77 27.21 5.81
CA ALA A 626 12.48 28.48 5.90
C ALA A 626 11.53 29.69 6.01
N ALA A 627 10.41 29.68 5.26
CA ALA A 627 9.39 30.72 5.30
C ALA A 627 8.72 30.78 6.68
N VAL A 628 8.31 29.65 7.26
CA VAL A 628 7.75 29.58 8.62
C VAL A 628 8.77 30.02 9.68
N ALA A 629 10.03 29.61 9.55
CA ALA A 629 11.07 29.99 10.51
C ALA A 629 11.41 31.49 10.49
N GLY A 630 11.35 32.14 9.32
CA GLY A 630 11.56 33.58 9.17
C GLY A 630 10.32 34.42 9.48
N SER A 631 9.14 33.89 9.18
CA SER A 631 7.84 34.57 9.23
C SER A 631 6.76 33.66 9.82
N PRO A 632 6.79 33.40 11.15
CA PRO A 632 5.75 32.61 11.80
C PRO A 632 4.43 33.39 11.86
N ALA A 633 3.32 32.70 11.63
CA ALA A 633 1.96 33.23 11.57
C ALA A 633 0.94 32.25 12.19
N SER A 634 -0.31 32.70 12.30
CA SER A 634 -1.45 31.85 12.69
C SER A 634 -2.09 31.15 11.48
N HIS A 635 -1.98 31.74 10.30
CA HIS A 635 -2.50 31.24 9.03
C HIS A 635 -1.39 31.17 7.98
N TYR A 636 -1.42 30.12 7.14
CA TYR A 636 -0.44 29.87 6.09
C TYR A 636 -1.12 29.62 4.74
N ALA A 637 -0.72 30.39 3.74
CA ALA A 637 -1.03 30.12 2.34
C ALA A 637 0.27 29.76 1.60
N LEU A 638 0.23 28.70 0.79
CA LEU A 638 1.27 28.36 -0.18
C LEU A 638 0.71 28.57 -1.58
N ILE A 639 1.40 29.34 -2.41
CA ILE A 639 1.11 29.48 -3.83
C ILE A 639 2.29 28.86 -4.58
N VAL A 640 1.99 27.83 -5.36
CA VAL A 640 2.93 27.15 -6.26
C VAL A 640 2.73 27.78 -7.64
N TRP A 641 3.80 28.32 -8.20
CA TRP A 641 3.78 29.09 -9.45
C TRP A 641 4.76 28.43 -10.42
N ASP A 642 4.25 28.04 -11.61
CA ASP A 642 4.99 27.68 -12.83
C ASP A 642 4.02 27.15 -13.93
N HIS A 643 4.52 26.60 -15.04
CA HIS A 643 3.84 25.56 -15.83
C HIS A 643 3.17 24.46 -14.97
N GLY A 644 2.15 23.85 -15.55
CA GLY A 644 1.44 22.72 -14.97
C GLY A 644 0.94 21.76 -16.06
N GLY A 645 1.03 20.46 -15.82
CA GLY A 645 0.69 19.38 -16.77
C GLY A 645 -0.37 18.41 -16.26
N GLY A 646 -1.18 18.82 -15.28
CA GLY A 646 -2.17 17.96 -14.63
C GLY A 646 -1.49 16.79 -13.93
N LEU A 647 -1.78 15.56 -14.34
CA LEU A 647 -1.18 14.35 -13.76
C LEU A 647 0.36 14.31 -13.86
N ALA A 648 0.95 15.03 -14.82
CA ALA A 648 2.41 15.13 -14.94
C ALA A 648 3.06 15.94 -13.81
N GLY A 649 2.32 16.84 -13.14
CA GLY A 649 2.84 17.73 -12.10
C GLY A 649 2.92 19.21 -12.49
N THR A 650 3.85 19.93 -11.84
CA THR A 650 4.11 21.39 -11.98
C THR A 650 5.59 21.70 -11.68
N CYS A 651 6.04 22.96 -11.80
CA CYS A 651 7.41 23.41 -11.47
C CYS A 651 8.52 22.70 -12.27
N TRP A 652 8.56 22.94 -13.59
CA TRP A 652 9.61 22.49 -14.48
C TRP A 652 10.89 23.32 -14.35
N ASP A 653 12.00 22.59 -14.25
CA ASP A 653 13.34 23.13 -14.03
C ASP A 653 14.26 22.77 -15.22
N ASP A 654 14.47 23.73 -16.13
CA ASP A 654 15.26 23.54 -17.35
C ASP A 654 16.74 23.27 -17.04
N SER A 655 17.32 23.91 -16.01
CA SER A 655 18.73 23.75 -15.65
C SER A 655 19.04 22.40 -14.99
N SER A 656 18.08 21.84 -14.25
CA SER A 656 18.16 20.52 -13.60
C SER A 656 17.83 19.35 -14.52
N GLY A 657 17.60 19.62 -15.81
CA GLY A 657 17.40 18.61 -16.86
C GLY A 657 15.96 18.45 -17.33
N GLY A 658 15.08 19.38 -16.98
CA GLY A 658 13.64 19.31 -17.21
C GLY A 658 12.94 18.44 -16.16
N ASP A 659 13.43 18.43 -14.92
CA ASP A 659 12.76 17.78 -13.78
C ASP A 659 11.53 18.59 -13.36
N ASN A 660 10.55 17.98 -12.71
CA ASN A 660 9.34 18.67 -12.27
C ASN A 660 8.68 18.01 -11.03
N LEU A 661 8.00 18.82 -10.22
CA LEU A 661 7.26 18.34 -9.04
C LEU A 661 6.08 17.47 -9.48
N THR A 662 6.19 16.16 -9.29
CA THR A 662 5.05 15.24 -9.47
C THR A 662 4.00 15.42 -8.36
N LEU A 663 2.75 15.00 -8.60
CA LEU A 663 1.69 14.99 -7.58
C LEU A 663 2.12 14.29 -6.28
N ALA A 664 2.82 13.16 -6.42
CA ALA A 664 3.33 12.38 -5.30
C ALA A 664 4.43 13.12 -4.50
N GLU A 665 5.33 13.84 -5.18
CA GLU A 665 6.37 14.64 -4.52
C GLU A 665 5.80 15.90 -3.89
N MET A 666 4.85 16.57 -4.54
CA MET A 666 4.09 17.70 -3.97
C MET A 666 3.40 17.28 -2.66
N ARG A 667 2.68 16.15 -2.68
CA ARG A 667 2.08 15.53 -1.49
C ARG A 667 3.13 15.31 -0.38
N GLN A 668 4.22 14.61 -0.70
CA GLN A 668 5.26 14.26 0.27
C GLN A 668 5.96 15.50 0.84
N ALA A 669 6.21 16.52 0.02
CA ALA A 669 6.89 17.74 0.40
C ALA A 669 6.08 18.61 1.38
N VAL A 670 4.77 18.71 1.13
CA VAL A 670 3.85 19.44 2.00
C VAL A 670 3.65 18.69 3.33
N ASP A 671 3.43 17.38 3.28
CA ASP A 671 3.26 16.50 4.46
C ASP A 671 4.52 16.44 5.36
N ALA A 672 5.71 16.46 4.76
CA ALA A 672 7.00 16.50 5.47
C ALA A 672 7.39 17.90 5.99
N SER A 673 6.58 18.94 5.74
CA SER A 673 6.86 20.31 6.17
C SER A 673 6.51 20.55 7.64
N VAL A 674 6.96 21.69 8.20
CA VAL A 674 6.57 22.11 9.57
C VAL A 674 5.14 22.63 9.66
N VAL A 675 4.41 22.75 8.54
CA VAL A 675 3.01 23.17 8.50
C VAL A 675 2.15 21.90 8.43
N PRO A 676 1.47 21.50 9.53
CA PRO A 676 0.71 20.24 9.55
C PRO A 676 -0.54 20.29 8.67
N LYS A 677 -1.05 21.50 8.40
CA LYS A 677 -2.13 21.77 7.46
C LYS A 677 -2.09 23.24 7.04
N PHE A 678 -2.21 23.51 5.75
CA PHE A 678 -2.32 24.86 5.20
C PHE A 678 -3.78 25.34 5.21
N ASP A 679 -3.99 26.63 5.45
CA ASP A 679 -5.29 27.26 5.23
C ASP A 679 -5.65 27.25 3.74
N LEU A 680 -4.66 27.53 2.88
CA LEU A 680 -4.81 27.61 1.43
C LEU A 680 -3.58 27.04 0.72
N ILE A 681 -3.80 26.18 -0.27
CA ILE A 681 -2.79 25.87 -1.30
C ILE A 681 -3.34 26.34 -2.66
N GLY A 682 -2.60 27.22 -3.31
CA GLY A 682 -2.91 27.79 -4.61
C GLY A 682 -1.92 27.28 -5.67
N PHE A 683 -2.42 27.10 -6.88
CA PHE A 683 -1.62 26.78 -8.06
C PHE A 683 -1.85 27.89 -9.09
N ASP A 684 -0.87 28.78 -9.23
CA ASP A 684 -0.74 29.72 -10.33
C ASP A 684 -0.05 28.95 -11.48
N ALA A 685 -0.75 27.91 -11.95
CA ALA A 685 -0.19 26.85 -12.78
C ALA A 685 -1.28 26.06 -13.52
N CYS A 686 -1.02 25.82 -14.80
CA CYS A 686 -1.94 25.14 -15.71
C CYS A 686 -2.40 23.75 -15.21
N LEU A 687 -3.66 23.40 -15.48
CA LEU A 687 -4.19 22.04 -15.34
C LEU A 687 -4.20 21.43 -13.91
N GLN A 688 -3.84 22.17 -12.86
CA GLN A 688 -3.78 21.65 -11.48
C GLN A 688 -5.16 21.47 -10.83
N GLY A 689 -6.22 22.01 -11.43
CA GLY A 689 -7.62 21.85 -11.04
C GLY A 689 -8.19 20.47 -11.40
N ILE A 690 -7.46 19.40 -11.11
CA ILE A 690 -7.84 17.99 -11.37
C ILE A 690 -8.17 17.26 -10.06
N VAL A 691 -9.12 16.34 -10.10
CA VAL A 691 -9.57 15.57 -8.92
C VAL A 691 -8.42 14.84 -8.22
N ASP A 692 -7.45 14.29 -8.96
CA ASP A 692 -6.29 13.59 -8.40
C ASP A 692 -5.42 14.51 -7.52
N GLN A 693 -5.09 15.71 -8.00
CA GLN A 693 -4.33 16.72 -7.24
C GLN A 693 -5.13 17.25 -6.04
N ALA A 694 -6.44 17.46 -6.20
CA ALA A 694 -7.33 17.84 -5.11
C ALA A 694 -7.38 16.75 -4.01
N TRP A 695 -7.47 15.49 -4.42
CA TRP A 695 -7.49 14.34 -3.51
C TRP A 695 -6.18 14.20 -2.75
N ASP A 696 -5.02 14.42 -3.39
CA ASP A 696 -3.73 14.37 -2.72
C ASP A 696 -3.53 15.50 -1.70
N LEU A 697 -4.27 16.62 -1.79
CA LEU A 697 -4.26 17.71 -0.79
C LEU A 697 -5.41 17.65 0.24
N ARG A 698 -6.27 16.62 0.20
CA ARG A 698 -7.55 16.52 0.96
C ARG A 698 -7.45 16.80 2.47
N ASP A 699 -6.32 16.46 3.06
CA ASP A 699 -5.98 16.52 4.49
C ASP A 699 -4.84 17.51 4.79
N LEU A 700 -4.10 17.96 3.76
CA LEU A 700 -2.96 18.89 3.87
C LEU A 700 -3.32 20.36 3.69
N ALA A 701 -4.48 20.68 3.10
CA ALA A 701 -5.00 22.04 2.98
C ALA A 701 -6.47 22.10 3.42
N ASP A 702 -7.00 23.28 3.77
CA ASP A 702 -8.45 23.52 3.93
C ASP A 702 -9.12 23.97 2.63
N VAL A 703 -8.40 24.73 1.80
CA VAL A 703 -8.85 25.19 0.48
C VAL A 703 -7.75 24.97 -0.56
N MET A 704 -8.11 24.40 -1.71
CA MET A 704 -7.28 24.39 -2.91
C MET A 704 -7.77 25.46 -3.90
N VAL A 705 -6.88 26.20 -4.56
CA VAL A 705 -7.21 27.11 -5.67
C VAL A 705 -6.41 26.73 -6.91
N ALA A 706 -7.08 26.44 -8.03
CA ALA A 706 -6.42 26.04 -9.27
C ALA A 706 -7.31 26.19 -10.52
N SER A 707 -6.68 26.34 -11.69
CA SER A 707 -7.34 26.21 -13.00
C SER A 707 -7.44 24.75 -13.44
N GLN A 708 -8.59 24.35 -13.98
CA GLN A 708 -8.70 23.11 -14.76
C GLN A 708 -7.92 23.22 -16.08
N GLU A 709 -7.99 24.39 -16.72
CA GLU A 709 -7.51 24.72 -18.06
C GLU A 709 -6.10 25.34 -18.03
N LEU A 710 -5.50 25.56 -19.20
CA LEU A 710 -4.30 26.40 -19.29
C LEU A 710 -4.55 27.79 -18.70
N GLU A 711 -3.60 28.30 -17.92
CA GLU A 711 -3.61 29.68 -17.46
C GLU A 711 -2.87 30.58 -18.47
N PRO A 712 -3.35 31.81 -18.73
CA PRO A 712 -2.59 32.77 -19.52
C PRO A 712 -1.27 33.08 -18.82
N GLY A 713 -0.17 33.19 -19.58
CA GLY A 713 1.18 33.34 -19.00
C GLY A 713 1.45 34.63 -18.20
N ASP A 714 0.46 35.49 -18.02
CA ASP A 714 0.48 36.62 -17.08
C ASP A 714 0.08 36.21 -15.63
N GLY A 715 -0.31 34.94 -15.41
CA GLY A 715 -0.58 34.37 -14.07
C GLY A 715 -1.74 35.02 -13.30
N TRP A 716 -1.61 35.07 -11.97
CA TRP A 716 -2.57 35.74 -11.08
C TRP A 716 -2.19 37.21 -10.85
N GLU A 717 -3.12 38.16 -10.94
CA GLU A 717 -2.80 39.56 -10.58
C GLU A 717 -2.63 39.72 -9.04
N TYR A 718 -1.41 39.51 -8.54
CA TYR A 718 -1.07 39.62 -7.11
C TYR A 718 -1.44 40.99 -6.51
N ASP A 719 -1.32 42.07 -7.29
CA ASP A 719 -1.70 43.42 -6.84
C ASP A 719 -3.21 43.66 -6.74
N LYS A 720 -4.07 42.69 -7.12
CA LYS A 720 -5.53 42.81 -7.01
C LYS A 720 -6.12 42.04 -5.84
N PHE A 721 -5.61 40.84 -5.52
CA PHE A 721 -6.14 40.06 -4.40
C PHE A 721 -5.44 40.36 -3.06
N LEU A 722 -4.13 40.59 -3.05
CA LEU A 722 -3.38 40.93 -1.82
C LEU A 722 -3.87 42.22 -1.12
N PRO A 723 -4.38 43.27 -1.81
CA PRO A 723 -5.04 44.40 -1.15
C PRO A 723 -6.25 44.02 -0.28
N GLY A 724 -6.85 42.84 -0.48
CA GLY A 724 -7.86 42.30 0.43
C GLY A 724 -7.30 42.08 1.84
N LEU A 725 -6.14 41.41 1.93
CA LEU A 725 -5.41 41.21 3.19
C LEU A 725 -4.87 42.52 3.77
N ALA A 726 -4.53 43.49 2.91
CA ALA A 726 -4.14 44.83 3.37
C ALA A 726 -5.28 45.60 4.05
N GLN A 727 -6.52 45.40 3.59
CA GLN A 727 -7.73 46.03 4.14
C GLN A 727 -8.30 45.27 5.33
N ASN A 728 -8.25 43.94 5.29
CA ASN A 728 -8.69 43.04 6.35
C ASN A 728 -7.66 41.90 6.54
N PRO A 729 -6.73 42.04 7.50
CA PRO A 729 -5.78 40.96 7.82
C PRO A 729 -6.43 39.69 8.37
N ASN A 730 -7.69 39.76 8.80
CA ASN A 730 -8.45 38.63 9.34
C ASN A 730 -9.38 38.04 8.26
N LEU A 731 -9.00 38.08 6.98
CA LEU A 731 -9.70 37.32 5.93
C LEU A 731 -9.59 35.83 6.24
N SER A 732 -10.66 35.08 5.98
CA SER A 732 -10.60 33.62 6.02
C SER A 732 -9.93 33.07 4.76
N ALA A 733 -9.42 31.83 4.82
CA ALA A 733 -8.92 31.11 3.65
C ALA A 733 -9.93 31.07 2.49
N ALA A 734 -11.21 30.91 2.84
CA ALA A 734 -12.34 30.92 1.92
C ALA A 734 -12.49 32.25 1.18
N ASP A 735 -12.38 33.37 1.90
CA ASP A 735 -12.52 34.70 1.32
C ASP A 735 -11.29 35.10 0.49
N LEU A 736 -10.09 34.71 0.93
CA LEU A 736 -8.85 34.89 0.18
C LEU A 736 -8.88 34.09 -1.14
N ALA A 737 -9.24 32.81 -1.08
CA ALA A 737 -9.43 31.96 -2.25
C ALA A 737 -10.47 32.54 -3.22
N ASN A 738 -11.63 32.96 -2.70
CA ASN A 738 -12.65 33.61 -3.52
C ASN A 738 -12.16 34.93 -4.13
N SER A 739 -11.31 35.69 -3.43
CA SER A 739 -10.69 36.91 -3.98
C SER A 739 -9.79 36.58 -5.17
N ILE A 740 -8.93 35.57 -5.07
CA ILE A 740 -8.05 35.11 -6.16
C ILE A 740 -8.89 34.71 -7.39
N VAL A 741 -9.86 33.81 -7.21
CA VAL A 741 -10.78 33.37 -8.29
C VAL A 741 -11.49 34.57 -8.92
N THR A 742 -11.94 35.53 -8.11
CA THR A 742 -12.67 36.71 -8.58
C THR A 742 -11.78 37.67 -9.36
N THR A 743 -10.56 37.95 -8.92
CA THR A 743 -9.63 38.87 -9.60
C THR A 743 -9.10 38.26 -10.89
N TYR A 744 -8.77 36.97 -10.89
CA TYR A 744 -8.44 36.22 -12.11
C TYR A 744 -9.55 36.34 -13.16
N GLY A 745 -10.80 36.10 -12.75
CA GLY A 745 -11.97 36.24 -13.61
C GLY A 745 -12.20 37.66 -14.14
N GLN A 746 -11.75 38.69 -13.42
CA GLN A 746 -11.80 40.09 -13.86
C GLN A 746 -10.67 40.42 -14.84
N ARG A 747 -9.44 39.95 -14.57
CA ARG A 747 -8.26 40.14 -15.43
C ARG A 747 -8.47 39.60 -16.84
N TYR A 748 -9.11 38.44 -16.93
CA TYR A 748 -9.32 37.69 -18.17
C TYR A 748 -10.79 37.73 -18.65
N ALA A 749 -11.54 38.77 -18.25
CA ALA A 749 -12.92 39.02 -18.66
C ALA A 749 -13.05 39.33 -20.17
N GLY A 750 -12.98 38.29 -20.98
CA GLY A 750 -13.00 38.35 -22.44
C GLY A 750 -12.18 37.26 -23.14
N GLU A 751 -11.29 36.58 -22.41
CA GLU A 751 -10.49 35.48 -22.95
C GLU A 751 -11.31 34.19 -23.08
N SER A 752 -11.02 33.40 -24.12
CA SER A 752 -11.60 32.07 -24.32
C SER A 752 -10.71 30.99 -23.70
N SER A 753 -11.33 29.92 -23.19
CA SER A 753 -10.61 28.79 -22.57
C SER A 753 -9.77 29.24 -21.37
N ILE A 754 -10.43 29.84 -20.39
CA ILE A 754 -9.89 30.01 -19.03
C ILE A 754 -10.81 29.35 -18.01
N THR A 755 -10.24 28.93 -16.88
CA THR A 755 -10.97 28.51 -15.68
C THR A 755 -10.19 28.89 -14.43
N MET A 756 -10.86 29.03 -13.29
CA MET A 756 -10.22 29.09 -11.97
C MET A 756 -11.26 28.70 -10.93
N SER A 757 -10.90 27.87 -9.95
CA SER A 757 -11.83 27.48 -8.88
C SER A 757 -11.18 27.38 -7.51
N ALA A 758 -11.98 27.57 -6.47
CA ALA A 758 -11.63 27.33 -5.07
C ALA A 758 -12.43 26.13 -4.55
N VAL A 759 -11.76 25.15 -3.94
CA VAL A 759 -12.34 23.84 -3.54
C VAL A 759 -12.07 23.55 -2.07
N ARG A 760 -13.11 23.18 -1.32
CA ARG A 760 -12.99 22.61 0.04
C ARG A 760 -12.48 21.18 -0.04
N THR A 761 -11.23 20.99 0.33
CA THR A 761 -10.55 19.69 0.44
C THR A 761 -11.30 18.70 1.34
N GLY A 762 -11.79 19.17 2.49
CA GLY A 762 -12.55 18.36 3.44
C GLY A 762 -13.91 17.83 2.93
N ALA A 763 -14.42 18.35 1.80
CA ALA A 763 -15.64 17.86 1.15
C ALA A 763 -15.37 16.76 0.10
N LEU A 764 -14.09 16.47 -0.21
CA LEU A 764 -13.75 15.51 -1.26
C LEU A 764 -14.10 14.06 -0.92
N ALA A 765 -14.22 13.71 0.37
CA ALA A 765 -14.66 12.37 0.79
C ALA A 765 -16.07 12.03 0.29
N ASP A 766 -17.00 12.99 0.32
CA ASP A 766 -18.35 12.84 -0.24
C ASP A 766 -18.32 12.72 -1.77
N LEU A 767 -17.43 13.46 -2.44
CA LEU A 767 -17.22 13.37 -3.88
C LEU A 767 -16.69 12.00 -4.29
N ARG A 768 -15.71 11.44 -3.57
CA ARG A 768 -15.21 10.08 -3.75
C ARG A 768 -16.32 9.04 -3.58
N GLY A 769 -17.09 9.12 -2.49
CA GLY A 769 -18.23 8.21 -2.28
C GLY A 769 -19.27 8.28 -3.39
N ALA A 770 -19.54 9.47 -3.94
CA ALA A 770 -20.42 9.63 -5.08
C ALA A 770 -19.84 9.06 -6.38
N LEU A 771 -18.54 9.23 -6.64
CA LEU A 771 -17.84 8.67 -7.81
C LEU A 771 -17.84 7.14 -7.80
N ASP A 772 -17.70 6.52 -6.62
CA ASP A 772 -17.80 5.06 -6.46
C ASP A 772 -19.23 4.55 -6.66
N GLY A 773 -20.22 5.28 -6.12
CA GLY A 773 -21.63 5.01 -6.38
C GLY A 773 -21.98 5.10 -7.87
N PHE A 774 -21.42 6.09 -8.59
CA PHE A 774 -21.57 6.23 -10.03
C PHE A 774 -20.90 5.09 -10.80
N THR A 775 -19.66 4.75 -10.48
CA THR A 775 -18.93 3.63 -11.10
C THR A 775 -19.66 2.30 -10.91
N SER A 776 -20.13 2.04 -9.69
CA SER A 776 -20.89 0.84 -9.34
C SER A 776 -22.18 0.74 -10.15
N ALA A 777 -22.94 1.85 -10.26
CA ALA A 777 -24.16 1.92 -11.06
C ALA A 777 -23.89 1.75 -12.57
N ALA A 778 -22.80 2.33 -13.08
CA ALA A 778 -22.42 2.24 -14.48
C ALA A 778 -22.05 0.80 -14.87
N ILE A 779 -21.20 0.13 -14.09
CA ILE A 779 -20.81 -1.26 -14.37
C ILE A 779 -22.02 -2.20 -14.20
N ALA A 780 -22.87 -1.99 -13.18
CA ALA A 780 -24.07 -2.79 -12.96
C ALA A 780 -25.13 -2.66 -14.08
N ALA A 781 -25.11 -1.55 -14.84
CA ALA A 781 -25.96 -1.38 -16.03
C ALA A 781 -25.45 -2.13 -17.28
N GLY A 782 -24.22 -2.66 -17.25
CA GLY A 782 -23.66 -3.53 -18.28
C GLY A 782 -23.28 -2.85 -19.61
N GLY A 783 -22.74 -3.64 -20.54
CA GLY A 783 -22.15 -3.16 -21.79
C GLY A 783 -23.05 -2.29 -22.67
N ASP A 784 -24.38 -2.44 -22.57
CA ASP A 784 -25.38 -1.68 -23.33
C ASP A 784 -25.29 -0.16 -23.11
N ILE A 785 -24.74 0.31 -21.98
CA ILE A 785 -24.54 1.73 -21.73
C ILE A 785 -23.16 2.26 -22.14
N VAL A 786 -22.17 1.42 -22.44
CA VAL A 786 -20.77 1.86 -22.70
C VAL A 786 -20.70 2.87 -23.85
N ALA A 787 -21.41 2.63 -24.95
CA ALA A 787 -21.51 3.57 -26.06
C ALA A 787 -22.17 4.92 -25.66
N GLN A 788 -23.05 4.91 -24.66
CA GLN A 788 -23.73 6.09 -24.12
C GLN A 788 -22.80 6.86 -23.16
N LEU A 789 -22.03 6.17 -22.31
CA LEU A 789 -20.97 6.73 -21.48
C LEU A 789 -19.89 7.42 -22.34
N LEU A 790 -19.38 6.72 -23.36
CA LEU A 790 -18.43 7.29 -24.32
C LEU A 790 -19.01 8.46 -25.11
N THR A 791 -20.31 8.45 -25.41
CA THR A 791 -20.98 9.59 -26.06
C THR A 791 -21.11 10.78 -25.11
N ALA A 792 -21.37 10.55 -23.82
CA ALA A 792 -21.38 11.60 -22.81
C ALA A 792 -19.99 12.19 -22.60
N ALA A 793 -18.95 11.36 -22.46
CA ALA A 793 -17.56 11.81 -22.36
C ALA A 793 -17.10 12.59 -23.61
N LYS A 794 -17.46 12.14 -24.82
CA LYS A 794 -17.19 12.86 -26.08
C LYS A 794 -17.91 14.21 -26.19
N ARG A 795 -18.99 14.42 -25.44
CA ARG A 795 -19.75 15.67 -25.41
C ARG A 795 -19.35 16.59 -24.28
N SER A 796 -18.71 16.06 -23.23
CA SER A 796 -18.31 16.88 -22.10
C SER A 796 -17.18 17.81 -22.52
N ALA A 797 -17.11 18.99 -21.89
CA ALA A 797 -16.04 19.94 -22.06
C ALA A 797 -14.68 19.24 -21.93
N ALA A 798 -13.90 19.30 -23.01
CA ALA A 798 -12.50 18.90 -23.01
C ALA A 798 -11.68 20.08 -22.47
N ILE A 799 -10.71 19.75 -21.63
CA ILE A 799 -9.75 20.67 -21.03
C ILE A 799 -8.46 20.62 -21.87
N ASP A 800 -7.68 21.71 -21.92
CA ASP A 800 -6.51 21.94 -22.78
C ASP A 800 -6.78 21.89 -24.30
N ASN A 801 -7.98 21.48 -24.72
CA ASN A 801 -8.40 21.29 -26.11
C ASN A 801 -7.52 20.30 -26.93
N ASN A 802 -6.53 19.65 -26.32
CA ASN A 802 -5.55 18.75 -26.97
C ASN A 802 -5.92 17.24 -26.86
N ASP A 803 -7.05 16.90 -26.25
CA ASP A 803 -7.58 15.53 -26.08
C ASP A 803 -6.68 14.57 -25.28
N GLU A 804 -5.87 15.11 -24.36
CA GLU A 804 -5.03 14.35 -23.41
C GLU A 804 -5.83 13.52 -22.39
N GLY A 805 -7.16 13.61 -22.43
CA GLY A 805 -8.09 12.88 -21.57
C GLY A 805 -8.69 13.72 -20.45
N TYR A 806 -8.21 14.93 -20.20
CA TYR A 806 -8.80 15.82 -19.19
C TYR A 806 -10.17 16.35 -19.64
N ARG A 807 -11.18 16.13 -18.80
CA ARG A 807 -12.58 16.53 -19.06
C ARG A 807 -13.20 17.10 -17.80
N ASP A 808 -14.07 18.11 -17.94
CA ASP A 808 -14.79 18.63 -16.78
C ASP A 808 -15.73 17.57 -16.19
N LEU A 809 -15.60 17.33 -14.89
CA LEU A 809 -16.34 16.28 -14.20
C LEU A 809 -17.85 16.60 -14.12
N ASN A 810 -18.22 17.86 -13.87
CA ASN A 810 -19.62 18.24 -13.72
C ASN A 810 -20.37 18.17 -15.06
N ASP A 811 -19.77 18.66 -16.13
CA ASP A 811 -20.36 18.56 -17.46
C ASP A 811 -20.45 17.09 -17.91
N PHE A 812 -19.44 16.24 -17.64
CA PHE A 812 -19.57 14.80 -17.91
C PHE A 812 -20.80 14.20 -17.21
N MET A 813 -21.02 14.48 -15.92
CA MET A 813 -22.22 14.03 -15.20
C MET A 813 -23.53 14.61 -15.77
N HIS A 814 -23.53 15.86 -16.25
CA HIS A 814 -24.67 16.44 -16.95
C HIS A 814 -24.93 15.80 -18.32
N GLN A 815 -23.89 15.50 -19.10
CA GLN A 815 -24.02 14.77 -20.37
C GLN A 815 -24.56 13.35 -20.15
N ILE A 816 -24.17 12.69 -19.06
CA ILE A 816 -24.73 11.40 -18.64
C ILE A 816 -26.24 11.49 -18.42
N ALA A 817 -26.71 12.49 -17.67
CA ALA A 817 -28.14 12.69 -17.40
C ALA A 817 -28.97 12.80 -18.69
N GLY A 818 -28.44 13.48 -19.71
CA GLY A 818 -29.08 13.65 -21.02
C GLY A 818 -28.87 12.50 -22.03
N THR A 819 -27.83 11.66 -21.86
CA THR A 819 -27.41 10.67 -22.87
C THR A 819 -27.70 9.22 -22.48
N VAL A 820 -27.57 8.86 -21.20
CA VAL A 820 -27.73 7.48 -20.73
C VAL A 820 -29.21 7.08 -20.63
N THR A 821 -29.54 5.79 -20.67
CA THR A 821 -30.91 5.26 -20.53
C THR A 821 -31.26 4.82 -19.10
N SER A 822 -30.35 4.17 -18.35
CA SER A 822 -30.57 3.75 -16.96
C SER A 822 -30.95 4.92 -16.06
N ALA A 823 -31.91 4.72 -15.15
CA ALA A 823 -32.32 5.73 -14.19
C ALA A 823 -31.35 5.81 -13.00
N GLU A 824 -30.78 4.66 -12.63
CA GLU A 824 -29.84 4.45 -11.53
C GLU A 824 -28.53 5.20 -11.81
N VAL A 825 -27.98 5.03 -13.03
CA VAL A 825 -26.77 5.74 -13.47
C VAL A 825 -26.97 7.26 -13.50
N LYS A 826 -28.16 7.74 -13.88
CA LYS A 826 -28.48 9.18 -13.83
C LYS A 826 -28.58 9.71 -12.41
N ALA A 827 -29.20 8.94 -11.51
CA ALA A 827 -29.31 9.32 -10.10
C ALA A 827 -27.92 9.39 -9.44
N ALA A 828 -27.04 8.43 -9.74
CA ALA A 828 -25.67 8.44 -9.25
C ALA A 828 -24.84 9.60 -9.84
N ALA A 829 -24.96 9.87 -11.15
CA ALA A 829 -24.31 11.03 -11.78
C ALA A 829 -24.77 12.38 -11.17
N GLN A 830 -26.07 12.53 -10.87
CA GLN A 830 -26.58 13.69 -10.15
C GLN A 830 -26.04 13.78 -8.71
N GLY A 831 -25.74 12.64 -8.07
CA GLY A 831 -25.03 12.57 -6.79
C GLY A 831 -23.62 13.16 -6.90
N VAL A 832 -22.85 12.78 -7.92
CA VAL A 832 -21.50 13.32 -8.20
C VAL A 832 -21.55 14.83 -8.45
N SER A 833 -22.45 15.32 -9.31
CA SER A 833 -22.63 16.76 -9.53
C SER A 833 -22.96 17.52 -8.23
N THR A 834 -23.81 16.96 -7.38
CA THR A 834 -24.17 17.58 -6.07
C THR A 834 -22.97 17.61 -5.12
N ALA A 835 -22.20 16.52 -5.02
CA ALA A 835 -21.02 16.47 -4.16
C ALA A 835 -19.93 17.44 -4.63
N LEU A 836 -19.68 17.53 -5.94
CA LEU A 836 -18.74 18.48 -6.53
C LEU A 836 -19.18 19.93 -6.29
N GLN A 837 -20.47 20.26 -6.44
CA GLN A 837 -21.02 21.59 -6.17
C GLN A 837 -20.96 21.98 -4.67
N ASN A 838 -20.92 21.02 -3.75
CA ASN A 838 -20.70 21.28 -2.32
C ASN A 838 -19.22 21.54 -2.00
N ALA A 839 -18.30 20.91 -2.73
CA ALA A 839 -16.86 21.09 -2.60
C ALA A 839 -16.38 22.41 -3.23
N VAL A 840 -16.85 22.75 -4.43
CA VAL A 840 -16.47 23.98 -5.14
C VAL A 840 -17.14 25.20 -4.49
N MET A 841 -16.33 26.08 -3.93
CA MET A 841 -16.74 27.28 -3.17
C MET A 841 -17.03 28.47 -4.07
N SER A 842 -16.21 28.61 -5.10
CA SER A 842 -16.22 29.70 -6.07
C SER A 842 -15.54 29.19 -7.33
N HIS A 843 -16.04 29.58 -8.49
CA HIS A 843 -15.39 29.30 -9.76
C HIS A 843 -15.71 30.39 -10.79
N VAL A 844 -14.79 30.58 -11.72
CA VAL A 844 -14.96 31.40 -12.92
C VAL A 844 -14.39 30.66 -14.11
N GLY A 845 -14.86 30.96 -15.31
CA GLY A 845 -14.30 30.41 -16.53
C GLY A 845 -15.14 30.72 -17.76
N THR A 846 -14.53 30.52 -18.92
CA THR A 846 -15.19 30.66 -20.23
C THR A 846 -15.31 29.33 -20.99
N VAL A 847 -14.75 28.25 -20.45
CA VAL A 847 -15.05 26.87 -20.86
C VAL A 847 -16.50 26.55 -20.50
N ALA A 848 -17.35 26.33 -21.51
CA ALA A 848 -18.78 26.08 -21.31
C ALA A 848 -19.00 24.73 -20.62
N GLY A 849 -19.78 24.72 -19.54
CA GLY A 849 -20.05 23.52 -18.73
C GLY A 849 -19.13 23.36 -17.51
N ALA A 850 -18.01 24.08 -17.47
CA ALA A 850 -16.98 23.92 -16.44
C ALA A 850 -17.51 24.14 -15.01
N GLY A 851 -17.45 23.09 -14.17
CA GLY A 851 -17.96 23.04 -12.80
C GLY A 851 -16.90 23.16 -11.70
N GLY A 852 -15.60 23.17 -12.03
CA GLY A 852 -14.51 23.54 -11.12
C GLY A 852 -13.36 22.54 -11.05
N LEU A 853 -13.63 21.24 -11.20
CA LEU A 853 -12.59 20.20 -11.25
C LEU A 853 -12.71 19.34 -12.51
N SER A 854 -11.56 19.11 -13.13
CA SER A 854 -11.40 18.16 -14.23
C SER A 854 -11.13 16.77 -13.68
N VAL A 855 -11.32 15.76 -14.51
CA VAL A 855 -10.98 14.37 -14.21
C VAL A 855 -10.30 13.74 -15.42
N TYR A 856 -9.39 12.81 -15.18
CA TYR A 856 -8.82 11.99 -16.25
C TYR A 856 -9.87 11.01 -16.78
N LEU A 857 -10.29 11.25 -18.02
CA LEU A 857 -11.33 10.53 -18.76
C LEU A 857 -10.97 10.44 -20.26
N PRO A 858 -9.90 9.69 -20.61
CA PRO A 858 -9.51 9.50 -22.00
C PRO A 858 -10.60 8.80 -22.81
N LEU A 859 -10.58 9.01 -24.13
CA LEU A 859 -11.60 8.50 -25.06
C LEU A 859 -11.18 7.25 -25.87
N VAL A 860 -9.92 6.84 -25.75
CA VAL A 860 -9.31 5.80 -26.60
C VAL A 860 -8.64 4.70 -25.78
N GLN A 861 -7.74 5.07 -24.87
CA GLN A 861 -6.99 4.15 -24.02
C GLN A 861 -6.58 4.86 -22.73
N ILE A 862 -6.37 4.11 -21.65
CA ILE A 862 -5.79 4.60 -20.40
C ILE A 862 -4.27 4.71 -20.59
N ASP A 863 -3.64 5.79 -20.15
CA ASP A 863 -2.17 5.87 -20.15
C ASP A 863 -1.56 4.79 -19.23
N ALA A 864 -0.46 4.18 -19.65
CA ALA A 864 0.19 3.10 -18.91
C ALA A 864 0.76 3.54 -17.55
N SER A 865 1.01 4.84 -17.36
CA SER A 865 1.43 5.42 -16.07
C SER A 865 0.27 5.63 -15.09
N TYR A 866 -0.98 5.73 -15.55
CA TYR A 866 -2.14 6.02 -14.71
C TYR A 866 -2.63 4.76 -13.98
N VAL A 867 -1.87 4.36 -12.97
CA VAL A 867 -2.08 3.14 -12.15
C VAL A 867 -2.17 3.48 -10.67
N SER A 868 -2.83 2.61 -9.89
CA SER A 868 -2.97 2.77 -8.43
C SER A 868 -1.63 2.87 -7.70
N ALA A 869 -0.57 2.21 -8.19
CA ALA A 869 0.76 2.34 -7.61
C ALA A 869 1.34 3.78 -7.65
N ALA A 870 0.85 4.65 -8.54
CA ALA A 870 1.34 6.01 -8.72
C ALA A 870 0.37 7.10 -8.17
N TYR A 871 -0.94 6.85 -8.17
CA TYR A 871 -1.96 7.87 -7.83
C TYR A 871 -2.85 7.42 -6.66
N GLN A 872 -2.87 8.17 -5.54
CA GLN A 872 -3.68 7.80 -4.37
C GLN A 872 -5.18 7.82 -4.68
N PHE A 873 -5.63 8.67 -5.61
CA PHE A 873 -7.01 8.70 -6.05
C PHE A 873 -7.45 7.36 -6.66
N LEU A 874 -6.58 6.66 -7.39
CA LEU A 874 -6.86 5.31 -7.92
C LEU A 874 -6.73 4.20 -6.87
N GLN A 875 -5.95 4.38 -5.81
CA GLN A 875 -5.96 3.48 -4.64
C GLN A 875 -7.25 3.64 -3.83
N SER A 876 -7.75 4.88 -3.79
CA SER A 876 -8.85 5.30 -2.92
C SER A 876 -10.21 5.25 -3.59
N THR A 877 -10.31 5.03 -4.91
CA THR A 877 -11.57 5.06 -5.67
C THR A 877 -11.63 3.94 -6.71
N THR A 878 -12.85 3.63 -7.13
CA THR A 878 -13.14 2.73 -8.24
C THR A 878 -13.06 3.40 -9.60
N TRP A 879 -12.63 4.66 -9.73
CA TRP A 879 -12.64 5.40 -11.00
C TRP A 879 -11.85 4.68 -12.12
N GLY A 880 -10.72 4.04 -11.78
CA GLY A 880 -9.97 3.20 -12.73
C GLY A 880 -10.78 2.03 -13.31
N ASN A 881 -11.75 1.49 -12.56
CA ASN A 881 -12.66 0.44 -13.02
C ASN A 881 -13.72 1.00 -13.99
N LEU A 882 -14.18 2.23 -13.79
CA LEU A 882 -15.02 2.93 -14.76
C LEU A 882 -14.26 3.14 -16.09
N LEU A 883 -13.01 3.57 -16.03
CA LEU A 883 -12.20 3.80 -17.24
C LEU A 883 -12.00 2.51 -18.04
N ARG A 884 -11.63 1.39 -17.38
CA ARG A 884 -11.49 0.07 -18.03
C ARG A 884 -12.81 -0.36 -18.69
N PHE A 885 -13.91 -0.28 -17.95
CA PHE A 885 -15.26 -0.61 -18.43
C PHE A 885 -15.69 0.25 -19.63
N MET A 886 -15.44 1.57 -19.59
CA MET A 886 -15.83 2.49 -20.65
C MET A 886 -15.02 2.31 -21.93
N LEU A 887 -13.73 2.01 -21.80
CA LEU A 887 -12.83 1.94 -22.95
C LEU A 887 -12.73 0.55 -23.57
N ASN A 888 -13.28 -0.47 -22.90
CA ASN A 888 -13.09 -1.87 -23.28
C ASN A 888 -11.59 -2.12 -23.45
N ASP A 889 -10.85 -1.88 -22.35
CA ASP A 889 -9.43 -2.23 -22.26
C ASP A 889 -9.22 -3.67 -22.75
N GLN A 890 -8.08 -3.99 -23.35
CA GLN A 890 -7.79 -5.31 -23.91
C GLN A 890 -6.47 -5.87 -23.37
N ARG A 891 -5.91 -5.23 -22.34
CA ARG A 891 -4.73 -5.72 -21.64
C ARG A 891 -5.07 -7.03 -20.94
N ALA A 892 -4.11 -7.95 -20.90
CA ALA A 892 -4.21 -9.13 -20.06
C ALA A 892 -3.74 -8.73 -18.65
N ASP A 893 -4.68 -8.35 -17.80
CA ASP A 893 -4.42 -7.89 -16.44
C ASP A 893 -4.16 -9.09 -15.50
N LEU A 894 -3.21 -8.93 -14.58
CA LEU A 894 -2.99 -9.85 -13.47
C LEU A 894 -3.62 -9.23 -12.21
N LEU A 895 -4.71 -9.82 -11.76
CA LEU A 895 -5.47 -9.38 -10.59
C LEU A 895 -5.28 -10.40 -9.48
N GLN A 896 -4.69 -9.94 -8.38
CA GLN A 896 -4.50 -10.72 -7.18
C GLN A 896 -5.21 -10.03 -6.03
N GLY A 897 -6.10 -10.76 -5.37
CA GLY A 897 -6.70 -10.37 -4.11
C GLY A 897 -5.82 -10.75 -2.91
N ASP A 898 -6.36 -10.54 -1.71
CA ASP A 898 -5.68 -10.74 -0.44
C ASP A 898 -6.27 -11.92 0.36
N ALA A 899 -6.58 -11.73 1.64
CA ALA A 899 -7.22 -12.73 2.49
C ALA A 899 -8.61 -12.26 2.97
N LEU A 900 -9.17 -11.24 2.31
CA LEU A 900 -10.49 -10.68 2.54
C LEU A 900 -11.38 -10.97 1.31
N ASN A 901 -12.69 -10.90 1.49
CA ASN A 901 -13.64 -11.04 0.38
C ASN A 901 -13.46 -9.91 -0.65
N ASN A 902 -12.87 -10.22 -1.80
CA ASN A 902 -12.58 -9.27 -2.87
C ASN A 902 -13.60 -9.34 -4.03
N ASP A 903 -13.75 -8.25 -4.78
CA ASP A 903 -14.54 -8.18 -6.04
C ASP A 903 -13.58 -7.80 -7.18
N LEU A 904 -12.97 -8.81 -7.79
CA LEU A 904 -11.96 -8.67 -8.84
C LEU A 904 -12.64 -8.67 -10.22
N ARG A 905 -12.25 -7.71 -11.07
CA ARG A 905 -12.87 -7.50 -12.39
C ARG A 905 -11.81 -7.23 -13.47
N GLY A 906 -11.61 -8.18 -14.38
CA GLY A 906 -10.67 -8.06 -15.52
C GLY A 906 -11.17 -7.10 -16.61
N PHE A 907 -12.48 -7.10 -16.83
CA PHE A 907 -13.24 -6.36 -17.85
C PHE A 907 -13.10 -6.95 -19.25
N ALA A 908 -11.94 -6.86 -19.87
CA ALA A 908 -11.70 -7.46 -21.18
C ALA A 908 -10.20 -7.53 -21.47
N GLY A 909 -9.80 -8.59 -22.16
CA GLY A 909 -8.40 -9.02 -22.12
C GLY A 909 -8.30 -10.54 -22.24
N ASN A 910 -7.24 -11.12 -21.70
CA ASN A 910 -7.24 -12.55 -21.33
C ASN A 910 -6.65 -12.55 -19.92
N ASP A 911 -7.49 -12.28 -18.94
CA ASP A 911 -7.07 -11.84 -17.63
C ASP A 911 -6.71 -13.03 -16.74
N THR A 912 -5.87 -12.81 -15.73
CA THR A 912 -5.57 -13.83 -14.72
C THR A 912 -6.02 -13.30 -13.36
N LEU A 913 -7.06 -13.92 -12.81
CA LEU A 913 -7.69 -13.55 -11.55
C LEU A 913 -7.38 -14.63 -10.50
N SER A 914 -6.76 -14.24 -9.39
CA SER A 914 -6.59 -15.08 -8.20
C SER A 914 -7.24 -14.34 -7.04
N GLY A 915 -8.32 -14.90 -6.48
CA GLY A 915 -9.01 -14.32 -5.32
C GLY A 915 -8.07 -14.24 -4.12
N GLY A 916 -7.46 -15.38 -3.78
CA GLY A 916 -6.67 -15.50 -2.56
C GLY A 916 -7.44 -16.39 -1.61
N ALA A 917 -7.62 -15.97 -0.36
CA ALA A 917 -8.48 -16.69 0.57
C ALA A 917 -9.65 -15.80 1.00
N GLY A 918 -10.87 -16.30 0.93
CA GLY A 918 -12.04 -15.54 1.34
C GLY A 918 -13.34 -16.16 0.87
N GLN A 919 -14.35 -15.32 0.67
CA GLN A 919 -15.38 -15.55 -0.33
C GLN A 919 -15.23 -14.45 -1.38
N ASP A 920 -14.56 -14.78 -2.47
CA ASP A 920 -14.24 -13.84 -3.52
C ASP A 920 -15.26 -13.86 -4.65
N ARG A 921 -15.36 -12.73 -5.33
CA ARG A 921 -16.14 -12.57 -6.56
C ARG A 921 -15.19 -12.25 -7.69
N LEU A 922 -15.01 -13.20 -8.60
CA LEU A 922 -14.12 -13.09 -9.75
C LEU A 922 -14.95 -12.87 -11.01
N THR A 923 -14.72 -11.77 -11.71
CA THR A 923 -15.39 -11.41 -12.96
C THR A 923 -14.33 -11.24 -14.04
N GLY A 924 -14.25 -12.17 -14.99
CA GLY A 924 -13.26 -12.10 -16.07
C GLY A 924 -13.63 -11.00 -17.05
N GLY A 925 -14.72 -11.22 -17.78
CA GLY A 925 -15.33 -10.28 -18.70
C GLY A 925 -15.28 -10.77 -20.14
N VAL A 926 -14.67 -9.98 -21.03
CA VAL A 926 -14.58 -10.31 -22.46
C VAL A 926 -13.19 -10.81 -22.84
N GLY A 927 -13.04 -12.14 -22.86
CA GLY A 927 -11.86 -12.78 -23.43
C GLY A 927 -11.81 -14.29 -23.23
N ASN A 928 -10.61 -14.79 -22.93
CA ASN A 928 -10.39 -16.14 -22.41
C ASN A 928 -9.63 -16.01 -21.09
N ASP A 929 -10.37 -15.93 -20.00
CA ASP A 929 -9.83 -15.55 -18.70
C ASP A 929 -9.40 -16.78 -17.88
N LYS A 930 -8.47 -16.58 -16.94
CA LYS A 930 -7.90 -17.65 -16.11
C LYS A 930 -8.15 -17.36 -14.63
N PHE A 931 -9.00 -18.17 -14.03
CA PHE A 931 -9.34 -18.10 -12.60
C PHE A 931 -8.46 -19.10 -11.84
N VAL A 932 -7.54 -18.60 -11.02
CA VAL A 932 -6.47 -19.40 -10.40
C VAL A 932 -6.78 -19.70 -8.95
N PHE A 933 -6.75 -20.99 -8.61
CA PHE A 933 -6.84 -21.49 -7.24
C PHE A 933 -5.52 -22.19 -6.92
N SER A 934 -4.71 -21.54 -6.09
CA SER A 934 -3.35 -21.96 -5.73
C SER A 934 -3.32 -22.89 -4.50
N ALA A 935 -4.35 -22.83 -3.65
CA ALA A 935 -4.57 -23.79 -2.56
C ALA A 935 -6.05 -24.19 -2.44
N VAL A 936 -6.30 -25.35 -1.82
CA VAL A 936 -7.66 -25.85 -1.51
C VAL A 936 -8.39 -24.89 -0.55
N SER A 937 -7.65 -24.13 0.25
CA SER A 937 -8.16 -23.09 1.16
C SER A 937 -8.66 -21.83 0.46
N ASP A 938 -8.33 -21.63 -0.82
CA ASP A 938 -8.67 -20.40 -1.54
C ASP A 938 -10.19 -20.26 -1.68
N SER A 939 -10.90 -21.39 -1.86
CA SER A 939 -12.36 -21.42 -1.95
C SER A 939 -12.96 -22.59 -1.16
N GLY A 940 -13.79 -22.27 -0.16
CA GLY A 940 -14.46 -23.25 0.68
C GLY A 940 -15.59 -24.03 -0.02
N VAL A 941 -16.37 -24.78 0.75
CA VAL A 941 -17.36 -25.77 0.22
C VAL A 941 -18.84 -25.37 0.38
N THR A 942 -19.13 -24.15 0.81
CA THR A 942 -20.49 -23.68 1.11
C THR A 942 -20.80 -22.31 0.51
N GLY A 943 -22.08 -21.99 0.32
CA GLY A 943 -22.56 -20.73 -0.27
C GLY A 943 -22.10 -19.42 0.40
N VAL A 944 -21.47 -19.48 1.57
CA VAL A 944 -20.93 -18.31 2.30
C VAL A 944 -19.40 -18.38 2.47
N THR A 945 -18.75 -19.37 1.86
CA THR A 945 -17.30 -19.62 1.96
C THR A 945 -16.64 -20.00 0.64
N TRP A 946 -17.41 -20.33 -0.40
CA TRP A 946 -16.86 -20.53 -1.74
C TRP A 946 -16.76 -19.21 -2.50
N ASP A 947 -15.86 -19.19 -3.46
CA ASP A 947 -15.73 -18.16 -4.46
C ASP A 947 -16.81 -18.27 -5.52
N VAL A 948 -17.10 -17.12 -6.13
CA VAL A 948 -18.09 -16.95 -7.17
C VAL A 948 -17.40 -16.42 -8.42
N ILE A 949 -17.21 -17.27 -9.41
CA ILE A 949 -16.94 -16.83 -10.78
C ILE A 949 -18.25 -16.30 -11.36
N ALA A 950 -18.26 -15.02 -11.71
CA ALA A 950 -19.45 -14.23 -11.99
C ALA A 950 -20.01 -14.41 -13.40
N ASP A 951 -19.16 -14.76 -14.36
CA ASP A 951 -19.43 -14.64 -15.79
C ASP A 951 -18.72 -15.68 -16.68
N PHE A 952 -18.22 -16.78 -16.10
CA PHE A 952 -17.43 -17.83 -16.77
C PHE A 952 -17.99 -18.23 -18.15
N ALA A 953 -17.18 -18.01 -19.19
CA ALA A 953 -17.56 -18.07 -20.59
C ALA A 953 -16.79 -19.14 -21.39
N ALA A 954 -17.18 -19.32 -22.66
CA ALA A 954 -16.58 -20.31 -23.54
C ALA A 954 -15.22 -19.84 -24.08
N GLY A 955 -14.16 -20.20 -23.36
CA GLY A 955 -12.78 -19.79 -23.64
C GLY A 955 -11.94 -19.90 -22.36
N ASP A 956 -12.56 -19.46 -21.27
CA ASP A 956 -12.01 -19.35 -19.92
C ASP A 956 -11.51 -20.68 -19.33
N LYS A 957 -10.66 -20.56 -18.32
CA LYS A 957 -9.98 -21.66 -17.66
C LYS A 957 -10.06 -21.50 -16.15
N ILE A 958 -10.45 -22.56 -15.46
CA ILE A 958 -10.21 -22.71 -14.02
C ILE A 958 -8.86 -23.40 -13.90
N ASP A 959 -7.89 -22.71 -13.32
CA ASP A 959 -6.53 -23.21 -13.11
C ASP A 959 -6.39 -23.78 -11.71
N LEU A 960 -6.32 -25.11 -11.66
CA LEU A 960 -6.16 -25.93 -10.47
C LEU A 960 -4.79 -26.62 -10.47
N SER A 961 -3.86 -26.25 -11.35
CA SER A 961 -2.58 -26.94 -11.55
C SER A 961 -1.56 -26.81 -10.41
N ALA A 962 -1.90 -26.05 -9.36
CA ALA A 962 -1.18 -26.00 -8.10
C ALA A 962 -1.75 -26.98 -7.04
N LEU A 963 -2.91 -27.59 -7.30
CA LEU A 963 -3.59 -28.50 -6.39
C LEU A 963 -3.33 -29.95 -6.79
N ASP A 964 -2.58 -30.68 -5.96
CA ASP A 964 -2.43 -32.13 -6.13
C ASP A 964 -3.79 -32.83 -6.00
N ALA A 965 -4.28 -33.38 -7.10
CA ALA A 965 -5.56 -34.07 -7.16
C ALA A 965 -5.59 -35.37 -6.34
N ASN A 966 -4.46 -35.95 -5.94
CA ASN A 966 -4.48 -37.16 -5.11
C ASN A 966 -3.32 -37.25 -4.11
N THR A 967 -3.47 -36.48 -3.03
CA THR A 967 -2.58 -36.45 -1.85
C THR A 967 -2.27 -37.81 -1.18
N ALA A 968 -2.97 -38.89 -1.56
CA ALA A 968 -2.66 -40.25 -1.10
C ALA A 968 -1.66 -41.01 -2.03
N LEU A 969 -1.25 -40.41 -3.13
CA LEU A 969 -0.23 -40.86 -4.06
C LEU A 969 0.99 -39.91 -3.96
N GLY A 970 2.04 -40.15 -4.75
CA GLY A 970 3.34 -39.48 -4.59
C GLY A 970 3.73 -38.65 -5.80
N GLY A 971 4.02 -37.36 -5.56
CA GLY A 971 4.22 -36.34 -6.60
C GLY A 971 2.94 -35.51 -6.77
N ASP A 972 2.91 -34.62 -7.75
CA ASP A 972 1.73 -33.83 -8.11
C ASP A 972 0.84 -34.59 -9.11
N GLN A 973 -0.48 -34.71 -8.86
CA GLN A 973 -1.42 -35.43 -9.73
C GLN A 973 -2.45 -34.50 -10.36
N ALA A 974 -2.66 -34.67 -11.67
CA ALA A 974 -3.72 -33.97 -12.39
C ALA A 974 -5.13 -34.53 -12.07
N PHE A 975 -6.13 -33.64 -11.98
CA PHE A 975 -7.53 -34.03 -11.84
C PHE A 975 -8.06 -34.79 -13.06
N ALA A 976 -8.97 -35.73 -12.81
CA ALA A 976 -9.79 -36.32 -13.86
C ALA A 976 -10.80 -35.31 -14.41
N ALA A 977 -11.20 -35.50 -15.67
CA ALA A 977 -12.25 -34.73 -16.32
C ALA A 977 -13.53 -34.63 -15.46
N PRO A 978 -14.14 -33.42 -15.32
CA PRO A 978 -15.26 -33.21 -14.41
C PRO A 978 -16.48 -34.07 -14.78
N VAL A 979 -17.06 -34.71 -13.77
CA VAL A 979 -18.32 -35.44 -13.86
C VAL A 979 -19.48 -34.43 -13.81
N ILE A 980 -20.37 -34.47 -14.80
CA ILE A 980 -21.49 -33.53 -14.89
C ILE A 980 -22.78 -34.22 -14.43
N GLY A 981 -23.55 -33.60 -13.54
CA GLY A 981 -24.84 -34.13 -13.08
C GLY A 981 -25.80 -33.07 -12.54
N ASP A 982 -26.99 -33.50 -12.12
CA ASP A 982 -28.14 -32.68 -11.74
C ASP A 982 -28.35 -32.52 -10.22
N GLY A 983 -27.28 -32.74 -9.45
CA GLY A 983 -27.23 -32.53 -8.00
C GLY A 983 -26.07 -33.28 -7.36
N PHE A 984 -25.12 -32.58 -6.74
CA PHE A 984 -24.03 -33.24 -6.04
C PHE A 984 -24.56 -33.99 -4.80
N SER A 985 -24.15 -35.25 -4.65
CA SER A 985 -24.58 -36.14 -3.56
C SER A 985 -24.02 -35.77 -2.18
N GLY A 986 -23.10 -34.79 -2.11
CA GLY A 986 -22.28 -34.53 -0.93
C GLY A 986 -21.19 -35.58 -0.70
N ALA A 987 -20.94 -36.47 -1.68
CA ALA A 987 -19.99 -37.56 -1.55
C ALA A 987 -19.38 -37.98 -2.90
N PHE A 988 -18.06 -37.87 -3.02
CA PHE A 988 -17.22 -38.47 -4.05
C PHE A 988 -16.99 -39.96 -3.79
N THR A 989 -16.47 -40.65 -4.82
CA THR A 989 -16.17 -42.10 -4.76
C THR A 989 -14.71 -42.44 -5.02
N THR A 990 -13.90 -41.46 -5.44
CA THR A 990 -12.48 -41.63 -5.76
C THR A 990 -11.80 -40.26 -5.70
N ALA A 991 -10.62 -40.20 -5.08
CA ALA A 991 -9.74 -39.02 -5.08
C ALA A 991 -9.43 -38.53 -6.51
N GLY A 992 -9.16 -37.24 -6.65
CA GLY A 992 -8.77 -36.62 -7.91
C GLY A 992 -9.91 -36.50 -8.91
N THR A 993 -11.13 -36.37 -8.40
CA THR A 993 -12.32 -36.18 -9.22
C THR A 993 -12.96 -34.82 -8.95
N LEU A 994 -13.42 -34.20 -10.02
CA LEU A 994 -14.20 -32.98 -10.01
C LEU A 994 -15.66 -33.34 -10.33
N TYR A 995 -16.62 -32.69 -9.68
CA TYR A 995 -18.05 -32.85 -9.96
C TYR A 995 -18.71 -31.50 -10.19
N PHE A 996 -19.28 -31.28 -11.37
CA PHE A 996 -20.05 -30.09 -11.67
C PHE A 996 -21.55 -30.36 -11.49
N ASP A 997 -22.13 -29.73 -10.49
CA ASP A 997 -23.57 -29.68 -10.25
C ASP A 997 -24.19 -28.64 -11.19
N SER A 998 -24.87 -29.11 -12.24
CA SER A 998 -25.51 -28.26 -13.26
C SER A 998 -26.81 -27.59 -12.80
N VAL A 999 -27.32 -27.90 -11.60
CA VAL A 999 -28.53 -27.30 -11.01
C VAL A 999 -28.16 -26.24 -9.96
N ALA A 1000 -27.15 -26.52 -9.13
CA ALA A 1000 -26.56 -25.53 -8.24
C ALA A 1000 -25.60 -24.56 -8.98
N HIS A 1001 -25.11 -24.96 -10.15
CA HIS A 1001 -24.03 -24.32 -10.91
C HIS A 1001 -22.69 -24.27 -10.15
N VAL A 1002 -22.35 -25.33 -9.40
CA VAL A 1002 -21.17 -25.39 -8.53
C VAL A 1002 -20.25 -26.53 -8.96
N LEU A 1003 -18.96 -26.22 -9.12
CA LEU A 1003 -17.89 -27.20 -9.30
C LEU A 1003 -17.33 -27.59 -7.93
N TYR A 1004 -17.49 -28.84 -7.52
CA TYR A 1004 -16.87 -29.42 -6.34
C TYR A 1004 -15.59 -30.17 -6.72
N GLY A 1005 -14.58 -30.15 -5.85
CA GLY A 1005 -13.36 -30.93 -6.02
C GLY A 1005 -12.96 -31.71 -4.77
N ASN A 1006 -12.24 -32.81 -4.99
CA ASN A 1006 -11.73 -33.72 -3.96
C ASN A 1006 -10.33 -34.18 -4.34
N THR A 1007 -9.37 -33.88 -3.46
CA THR A 1007 -7.92 -34.11 -3.59
C THR A 1007 -7.44 -35.28 -2.72
N ASN A 1008 -8.32 -35.86 -1.91
CA ASN A 1008 -7.98 -36.90 -0.95
C ASN A 1008 -8.91 -38.14 -1.06
N ALA A 1009 -8.62 -39.20 -0.29
CA ALA A 1009 -9.38 -40.46 -0.33
C ALA A 1009 -10.69 -40.48 0.50
N THR A 1010 -11.08 -39.36 1.10
CA THR A 1010 -12.35 -39.17 1.81
C THR A 1010 -13.46 -38.79 0.82
N PRO A 1011 -14.73 -39.13 1.09
CA PRO A 1011 -15.82 -38.80 0.18
C PRO A 1011 -16.21 -37.31 0.17
N GLU A 1012 -15.83 -36.53 1.17
CA GLU A 1012 -16.21 -35.12 1.26
C GLU A 1012 -15.57 -34.26 0.14
N ALA A 1013 -16.28 -33.21 -0.29
CA ALA A 1013 -15.66 -32.16 -1.10
C ALA A 1013 -14.73 -31.31 -0.22
N GLU A 1014 -13.64 -30.82 -0.79
CA GLU A 1014 -12.61 -30.06 -0.07
C GLU A 1014 -12.56 -28.58 -0.50
N PHE A 1015 -12.87 -28.32 -1.76
CA PHE A 1015 -13.18 -26.99 -2.29
C PHE A 1015 -14.42 -27.04 -3.18
N ALA A 1016 -15.08 -25.91 -3.35
CA ALA A 1016 -16.15 -25.72 -4.31
C ALA A 1016 -16.03 -24.35 -4.97
N ILE A 1017 -16.50 -24.18 -6.21
CA ILE A 1017 -16.46 -22.90 -6.93
C ILE A 1017 -17.82 -22.70 -7.62
N GLN A 1018 -18.48 -21.57 -7.36
CA GLN A 1018 -19.76 -21.23 -7.97
C GLN A 1018 -19.53 -20.60 -9.35
N LEU A 1019 -20.06 -21.23 -10.40
CA LEU A 1019 -19.94 -20.78 -11.79
C LEU A 1019 -21.27 -20.18 -12.27
N THR A 1020 -21.45 -18.88 -12.10
CA THR A 1020 -22.74 -18.21 -12.32
C THR A 1020 -23.22 -18.37 -13.76
N GLY A 1021 -24.39 -18.98 -13.97
CA GLY A 1021 -25.00 -19.15 -15.30
C GLY A 1021 -24.43 -20.29 -16.16
N VAL A 1022 -23.41 -21.01 -15.69
CA VAL A 1022 -22.80 -22.13 -16.43
C VAL A 1022 -23.68 -23.38 -16.32
N ASN A 1023 -24.10 -23.92 -17.47
CA ASN A 1023 -24.97 -25.11 -17.50
C ASN A 1023 -24.20 -26.39 -17.89
N THR A 1024 -22.98 -26.26 -18.41
CA THR A 1024 -22.12 -27.35 -18.86
C THR A 1024 -20.66 -26.97 -18.68
N LEU A 1025 -19.84 -27.89 -18.17
CA LEU A 1025 -18.39 -27.75 -18.03
C LEU A 1025 -17.70 -28.94 -18.72
N SER A 1026 -16.45 -28.78 -19.16
CA SER A 1026 -15.69 -29.82 -19.86
C SER A 1026 -14.24 -29.91 -19.36
N ALA A 1027 -13.54 -30.98 -19.74
CA ALA A 1027 -12.12 -31.15 -19.44
C ALA A 1027 -11.21 -30.13 -20.15
N LEU A 1028 -11.71 -29.36 -21.12
CA LEU A 1028 -10.96 -28.27 -21.77
C LEU A 1028 -11.07 -26.95 -21.00
N ASP A 1029 -11.93 -26.88 -19.98
CA ASP A 1029 -12.21 -25.67 -19.19
C ASP A 1029 -11.42 -25.67 -17.87
N ILE A 1030 -10.67 -26.75 -17.60
CA ILE A 1030 -9.80 -26.92 -16.45
C ILE A 1030 -8.34 -26.99 -16.92
N ILE A 1031 -7.44 -26.31 -16.21
CA ILE A 1031 -6.00 -26.57 -16.24
C ILE A 1031 -5.69 -27.36 -14.97
N ALA A 1032 -5.13 -28.56 -15.13
CA ALA A 1032 -4.84 -29.54 -14.09
C ALA A 1032 -3.64 -30.41 -14.51
#